data_AF-A0A1H4ZPW5-F1
#
_entry.id   AF-A0A1H4ZPW5-F1
#
_cell.length_a   1.000
_cell.length_b   1.000
_cell.length_c   1.000
_cell.angle_alpha   90.00
_cell.angle_beta   90.00
_cell.angle_gamma   90.00
#
_symmetry.space_group_name_H-M   'P 1'
#
loop_
_entity.id
_entity.type
_entity.pdbx_description
1 polymer ?
#
loop_
_entity_poly.entity_id
_entity_poly.type
_entity_poly.pdbx_seq_one_letter_code
_entity_poly.pdbx_strand_id
1 'polypeptide(L)'
;MSAPQQTPGPPRFGQLTYTSFDAPDRGRAGGGWQVKDVSNGVSAAEQEFMRAGVATRFDSPQALPQFPTPADIAARPRRLVYAPTETGGCYWHTAPAGADASGRPGNVFAHVVVDRAPDTSVRPVERWGSPDWLAPYGADAVAAAELPGSAPAPAGMIDRAAVLDFLLDPGTWRVGVLGLLLDAVDQAIHGGPRVVLGCADAENAARWIGAVSHFMSPGAAQTFGWSTFDRSSTVVDTLSRGVHLACVPARDAVDAVDGCVVLNETDTPDLGEWGGEPHRTATGQLVPVTAWSVLAQTVLVDPGSARRALDHQDTLATAVGDRDLAGAWPLAMAVLTNPELHDALPEATAVVLAQSPDTLSAFPDELAVVAHVVDEHLPGNMAEAWRVVADWQHGGRPAPVVWDVAGRVLTYRALADRDWIRASGPAEFALFETWPHTEDLERAAEKALSALVSSRGADLAAAAHDAVKTLDLLLHAHLLGDSGHDLATDLLDRVVVPVLCDHEAGPALVAGLGAVGTDTCRLLQSAVVGHPVFAGRPLGTRLAPDVLRWLVDEVRVPTAEELTAAPSRCAEPLCAIVADAVFSVVKSGTAVHKKAWEGYAPLALWRSIYEASAGGWAPSEVDALVDAYAWTVAQWCELIGAFPDHVAPRFLLPVLVLEPWGPEVEMIVKHIDANRGGAQAVSGAAHPVDRLAVSWALIRAQDQWDRIDDPRLRRALERHGWPVLKDYGDACPAQLPPDLLVRLAVVAVAGFQFFPPHNGTYMPTMPASHVDALARAVDQDSDFAVTALVDLVRSGALNEHWVIRSAVLSSPAAPHIESVLNRDDLLCRLQVGPAQARRSLLEQVAAIVMGDGDYRGPVGTFEVSASLRAEMRERHDVADRFRAGDAYARFASSWLEDVESGFVLLAHERSGRR
;
A
#
# COMPACT_ATOMS: atom_id res chain seq x y z
N MET A 1 -5.46 -33.05 34.64
CA MET A 1 -4.10 -32.88 34.07
C MET A 1 -3.34 -31.98 35.02
N SER A 2 -2.49 -32.56 35.87
CA SER A 2 -1.68 -31.81 36.82
C SER A 2 -0.63 -31.01 36.06
N ALA A 3 -0.54 -29.71 36.34
CA ALA A 3 0.49 -28.85 35.77
C ALA A 3 1.89 -29.44 36.07
N PRO A 4 2.85 -29.35 35.13
CA PRO A 4 4.20 -29.81 35.39
C PRO A 4 4.78 -29.01 36.55
N GLN A 5 5.24 -29.71 37.60
CA GLN A 5 6.11 -29.11 38.62
C GLN A 5 7.35 -28.56 37.89
N GLN A 6 7.41 -27.24 37.72
CA GLN A 6 8.63 -26.56 37.35
C GLN A 6 9.65 -26.84 38.46
N THR A 7 10.70 -27.60 38.14
CA THR A 7 11.91 -27.66 38.96
C THR A 7 12.35 -26.22 39.24
N PRO A 8 12.57 -25.81 40.51
CA PRO A 8 13.04 -24.46 40.81
C PRO A 8 14.33 -24.19 40.04
N GLY A 9 14.42 -23.02 39.40
CA GLY A 9 15.67 -22.56 38.78
C GLY A 9 16.81 -22.46 39.79
N PRO A 10 18.07 -22.34 39.33
CA PRO A 10 19.20 -22.17 40.22
C PRO A 10 19.02 -20.95 41.13
N PRO A 11 19.53 -20.98 42.38
CA PRO A 11 19.47 -19.84 43.27
C PRO A 11 20.15 -18.61 42.64
N ARG A 12 19.72 -17.40 43.01
CA ARG A 12 20.29 -16.14 42.49
C ARG A 12 21.82 -16.10 42.62
N PHE A 13 22.34 -16.46 43.78
CA PHE A 13 23.77 -16.45 44.05
C PHE A 13 24.40 -17.83 43.87
N GLY A 14 25.60 -17.85 43.29
CA GLY A 14 26.49 -19.00 43.28
C GLY A 14 27.84 -18.61 43.88
N GLN A 15 28.39 -19.43 44.77
CA GLN A 15 29.62 -19.12 45.50
C GLN A 15 30.65 -20.24 45.35
N LEU A 16 31.92 -19.85 45.36
CA LEU A 16 33.05 -20.75 45.25
C LEU A 16 34.24 -20.21 46.06
N THR A 17 34.95 -21.10 46.75
CA THR A 17 36.26 -20.77 47.34
C THR A 17 37.38 -21.49 46.60
N TYR A 18 38.50 -20.79 46.39
CA TYR A 18 39.66 -21.32 45.70
C TYR A 18 40.94 -20.93 46.45
N THR A 19 41.76 -21.93 46.79
CA THR A 19 43.01 -21.73 47.56
C THR A 19 43.92 -22.96 47.46
N SER A 20 45.15 -22.86 47.95
CA SER A 20 46.01 -24.03 48.16
C SER A 20 45.72 -24.63 49.54
N PHE A 21 45.26 -25.88 49.59
CA PHE A 21 45.00 -26.63 50.84
C PHE A 21 45.10 -28.15 50.63
N ASP A 22 45.19 -28.90 51.74
CA ASP A 22 45.18 -30.35 51.75
C ASP A 22 43.74 -30.88 51.89
N ALA A 23 43.24 -31.54 50.84
CA ALA A 23 41.89 -32.10 50.84
C ALA A 23 41.84 -33.44 51.60
N PRO A 24 40.97 -33.60 52.62
CA PRO A 24 40.95 -34.80 53.46
C PRO A 24 40.46 -36.09 52.76
N ASP A 25 39.72 -36.00 51.64
CA ASP A 25 38.93 -37.13 51.10
C ASP A 25 39.22 -37.58 49.66
N ARG A 26 40.27 -37.06 49.01
CA ARG A 26 40.69 -37.58 47.69
C ARG A 26 42.01 -38.29 47.88
N GLY A 27 42.05 -39.61 47.70
CA GLY A 27 43.23 -40.50 47.85
C GLY A 27 44.45 -40.21 46.97
N ARG A 28 44.66 -38.96 46.53
CA ARG A 28 45.92 -38.38 46.07
C ARG A 28 46.47 -37.49 47.18
N ALA A 29 47.59 -37.92 47.77
CA ALA A 29 48.39 -37.14 48.71
C ALA A 29 49.11 -35.96 48.02
N GLY A 30 48.36 -34.98 47.52
CA GLY A 30 48.92 -33.82 46.83
C GLY A 30 48.18 -32.54 47.17
N GLY A 31 48.77 -31.72 48.04
CA GLY A 31 48.38 -30.32 48.23
C GLY A 31 48.60 -29.50 46.95
N GLY A 32 47.81 -28.45 46.78
CA GLY A 32 47.89 -27.55 45.63
C GLY A 32 46.64 -26.69 45.43
N TRP A 33 46.69 -25.82 44.42
CA TRP A 33 45.60 -24.91 44.06
C TRP A 33 44.39 -25.66 43.51
N GLN A 34 43.27 -25.55 44.21
CA GLN A 34 42.03 -26.18 43.80
C GLN A 34 40.80 -25.46 44.39
N VAL A 35 39.63 -25.80 43.86
CA VAL A 35 38.36 -25.39 44.45
C VAL A 35 38.19 -26.12 45.79
N LYS A 36 38.00 -25.35 46.87
CA LYS A 36 37.81 -25.88 48.23
C LYS A 36 36.34 -26.23 48.48
N ASP A 37 35.46 -25.30 48.18
CA ASP A 37 34.02 -25.42 48.44
C ASP A 37 33.21 -24.71 47.34
N VAL A 38 32.01 -25.20 47.07
CA VAL A 38 31.09 -24.68 46.05
C VAL A 38 29.66 -24.76 46.58
N SER A 39 28.92 -23.65 46.50
CA SER A 39 27.52 -23.64 46.88
C SER A 39 26.65 -24.45 45.91
N ASN A 40 25.52 -24.97 46.39
CA ASN A 40 24.55 -25.68 45.55
C ASN A 40 24.06 -24.82 44.36
N GLY A 41 23.90 -25.44 43.19
CA GLY A 41 23.35 -24.78 41.99
C GLY A 41 24.36 -24.01 41.14
N VAL A 42 25.67 -24.12 41.40
CA VAL A 42 26.74 -23.68 40.48
C VAL A 42 27.01 -24.80 39.47
N SER A 43 26.85 -24.49 38.18
CA SER A 43 27.13 -25.44 37.10
C SER A 43 28.65 -25.61 36.86
N ALA A 44 29.05 -26.67 36.15
CA ALA A 44 30.45 -26.88 35.82
C ALA A 44 31.04 -25.76 34.93
N ALA A 45 30.24 -25.18 34.04
CA ALA A 45 30.65 -24.06 33.20
C ALA A 45 30.85 -22.78 34.02
N GLU A 46 29.92 -22.48 34.94
CA GLU A 46 30.07 -21.35 35.86
C GLU A 46 31.26 -21.53 36.79
N GLN A 47 31.46 -22.74 37.31
CA GLN A 47 32.63 -23.06 38.14
C GLN A 47 33.94 -22.82 37.39
N GLU A 48 34.01 -23.18 36.11
CA GLU A 48 35.17 -22.93 35.27
C GLU A 48 35.39 -21.43 35.03
N PHE A 49 34.32 -20.68 34.75
CA PHE A 49 34.36 -19.21 34.62
C PHE A 49 34.85 -18.53 35.92
N MET A 50 34.25 -18.89 37.06
CA MET A 50 34.62 -18.41 38.38
C MET A 50 36.08 -18.71 38.69
N ARG A 51 36.54 -19.94 38.39
CA ARG A 51 37.94 -20.37 38.60
C ARG A 51 38.91 -19.60 37.71
N ALA A 52 38.55 -19.36 36.45
CA ALA A 52 39.42 -18.68 35.50
C ALA A 52 39.81 -17.28 35.99
N GLY A 53 38.92 -16.56 36.69
CA GLY A 53 39.15 -15.21 37.22
C GLY A 53 39.97 -15.14 38.52
N VAL A 54 40.33 -16.27 39.12
CA VAL A 54 41.07 -16.29 40.39
C VAL A 54 42.53 -15.91 40.19
N ALA A 55 42.98 -14.88 40.91
CA ALA A 55 44.39 -14.55 41.07
C ALA A 55 45.03 -15.48 42.12
N THR A 56 45.88 -16.42 41.70
CA THR A 56 46.61 -17.35 42.59
C THR A 56 47.88 -16.75 43.18
N ARG A 57 48.10 -15.45 43.00
CA ARG A 57 49.23 -14.72 43.54
C ARG A 57 48.76 -13.33 43.95
N PHE A 58 49.19 -12.89 45.13
CA PHE A 58 48.91 -11.56 45.65
C PHE A 58 50.25 -10.89 46.00
N ASP A 59 50.80 -10.13 45.06
CA ASP A 59 52.05 -9.38 45.27
C ASP A 59 51.74 -8.10 46.04
N SER A 60 51.56 -8.25 47.36
CA SER A 60 51.29 -7.13 48.25
C SER A 60 52.44 -6.12 48.18
N PRO A 61 52.14 -4.83 47.98
CA PRO A 61 53.18 -3.81 47.96
C PRO A 61 53.89 -3.68 49.32
N GLN A 62 53.22 -4.05 50.42
CA GLN A 62 53.76 -4.10 51.78
C GLN A 62 53.77 -5.56 52.27
N ALA A 63 54.95 -6.11 52.52
CA ALA A 63 55.07 -7.47 53.03
C ALA A 63 54.56 -7.54 54.48
N LEU A 64 53.75 -8.55 54.79
CA LEU A 64 53.40 -8.85 56.17
C LEU A 64 54.65 -9.19 56.98
N PRO A 65 54.74 -8.80 58.27
CA PRO A 65 55.77 -9.27 59.16
C PRO A 65 55.81 -10.80 59.22
N GLN A 66 56.98 -11.40 59.51
CA GLN A 66 57.13 -12.85 59.64
C GLN A 66 56.21 -13.45 60.73
N PHE A 67 55.91 -12.66 61.77
CA PHE A 67 54.97 -12.99 62.84
C PHE A 67 53.93 -11.88 62.95
N PRO A 68 52.88 -11.90 62.12
CA PRO A 68 51.91 -10.82 62.07
C PRO A 68 51.01 -10.85 63.32
N THR A 69 50.75 -9.67 63.88
CA THR A 69 49.77 -9.50 64.95
C THR A 69 48.34 -9.64 64.41
N PRO A 70 47.32 -9.82 65.28
CA PRO A 70 45.92 -9.78 64.84
C PRO A 70 45.54 -8.47 64.11
N ALA A 71 46.17 -7.35 64.47
CA ALA A 71 45.97 -6.08 63.78
C ALA A 71 46.61 -6.08 62.38
N ASP A 72 47.83 -6.62 62.23
CA ASP A 72 48.48 -6.78 60.92
C ASP A 72 47.67 -7.72 60.00
N ILE A 73 47.09 -8.77 60.59
CA ILE A 73 46.18 -9.72 59.95
C ILE A 73 44.89 -9.00 59.48
N ALA A 74 44.28 -8.18 60.33
CA ALA A 74 43.06 -7.45 59.96
C ALA A 74 43.32 -6.41 58.86
N ALA A 75 44.47 -5.73 58.90
CA ALA A 75 44.87 -4.67 57.98
C ALA A 75 45.48 -5.16 56.65
N ARG A 76 45.43 -6.47 56.38
CA ARG A 76 45.92 -7.02 55.11
C ARG A 76 45.23 -6.39 53.92
N PRO A 77 45.97 -6.10 52.83
CA PRO A 77 45.35 -5.63 51.60
C PRO A 77 44.42 -6.70 51.05
N ARG A 78 43.30 -6.23 50.51
CA ARG A 78 42.27 -7.05 49.86
C ARG A 78 42.16 -6.57 48.42
N ARG A 79 41.82 -7.48 47.53
CA ARG A 79 41.45 -7.17 46.16
C ARG A 79 40.02 -7.61 45.96
N LEU A 80 39.20 -6.72 45.42
CA LEU A 80 37.86 -7.04 44.99
C LEU A 80 37.76 -6.68 43.51
N VAL A 81 37.30 -7.62 42.71
CA VAL A 81 36.96 -7.41 41.31
C VAL A 81 35.50 -7.65 41.13
N TYR A 82 34.86 -6.82 40.33
CA TYR A 82 33.55 -7.04 39.80
C TYR A 82 33.63 -7.02 38.28
N ALA A 83 33.08 -8.04 37.61
CA ALA A 83 32.90 -8.04 36.17
C ALA A 83 31.44 -8.30 35.81
N PRO A 84 30.83 -7.49 34.93
CA PRO A 84 29.50 -7.75 34.42
C PRO A 84 29.49 -9.04 33.59
N THR A 85 28.33 -9.70 33.58
CA THR A 85 28.04 -10.89 32.78
C THR A 85 26.70 -10.70 32.08
N GLU A 86 26.36 -11.56 31.12
CA GLU A 86 25.10 -11.45 30.35
C GLU A 86 23.83 -11.38 31.21
N THR A 87 23.84 -11.97 32.41
CA THR A 87 22.65 -12.07 33.28
C THR A 87 22.81 -11.34 34.63
N GLY A 88 23.97 -10.73 34.88
CA GLY A 88 24.26 -10.10 36.16
C GLY A 88 25.75 -9.79 36.30
N GLY A 89 26.41 -10.29 37.36
CA GLY A 89 27.84 -10.03 37.54
C GLY A 89 28.54 -11.05 38.43
N CYS A 90 29.87 -11.00 38.43
CA CYS A 90 30.70 -11.87 39.23
C CYS A 90 31.73 -11.08 40.03
N TYR A 91 31.88 -11.45 41.29
CA TYR A 91 32.80 -10.87 42.26
C TYR A 91 33.96 -11.84 42.52
N TRP A 92 35.18 -11.33 42.52
CA TRP A 92 36.36 -12.06 43.00
C TRP A 92 37.01 -11.29 44.14
N HIS A 93 36.80 -11.76 45.36
CA HIS A 93 37.48 -11.24 46.54
C HIS A 93 38.71 -12.10 46.83
N THR A 94 39.91 -11.52 46.79
CA THR A 94 41.16 -12.22 47.10
C THR A 94 41.93 -11.53 48.23
N ALA A 95 42.47 -12.34 49.15
CA ALA A 95 43.27 -11.87 50.27
C ALA A 95 44.46 -12.81 50.55
N PRO A 96 45.61 -12.29 51.03
CA PRO A 96 46.72 -13.12 51.49
C PRO A 96 46.29 -14.06 52.63
N ALA A 97 46.60 -15.36 52.49
CA ALA A 97 46.18 -16.42 53.42
C ALA A 97 47.33 -17.01 54.26
N GLY A 98 48.56 -16.48 54.11
CA GLY A 98 49.74 -16.93 54.84
C GLY A 98 50.48 -18.09 54.15
N ALA A 99 51.07 -18.98 54.94
CA ALA A 99 51.67 -20.21 54.42
C ALA A 99 50.58 -21.26 54.13
N ASP A 100 50.75 -22.04 53.06
CA ASP A 100 49.89 -23.19 52.79
C ASP A 100 50.16 -24.35 53.80
N ALA A 101 49.36 -25.43 53.71
CA ALA A 101 49.49 -26.59 54.59
C ALA A 101 50.87 -27.27 54.52
N SER A 102 51.63 -27.07 53.43
CA SER A 102 53.00 -27.57 53.26
C SER A 102 54.07 -26.61 53.80
N GLY A 103 53.67 -25.46 54.35
CA GLY A 103 54.55 -24.41 54.87
C GLY A 103 55.11 -23.47 53.79
N ARG A 104 54.62 -23.54 52.54
CA ARG A 104 55.08 -22.64 51.47
C ARG A 104 54.42 -21.27 51.63
N PRO A 105 55.18 -20.17 51.64
CA PRO A 105 54.61 -18.84 51.75
C PRO A 105 53.88 -18.43 50.46
N GLY A 106 53.02 -17.41 50.55
CA GLY A 106 52.36 -16.81 49.39
C GLY A 106 51.02 -17.45 49.02
N ASN A 107 50.36 -18.16 49.95
CA ASN A 107 49.01 -18.65 49.72
C ASN A 107 48.02 -17.47 49.66
N VAL A 108 46.99 -17.61 48.84
CA VAL A 108 45.90 -16.65 48.64
C VAL A 108 44.58 -17.39 48.81
N PHE A 109 43.62 -16.74 49.46
CA PHE A 109 42.26 -17.24 49.55
C PHE A 109 41.37 -16.39 48.65
N ALA A 110 40.68 -17.04 47.70
CA ALA A 110 39.70 -16.40 46.85
C ALA A 110 38.30 -16.83 47.25
N HIS A 111 37.42 -15.85 47.48
CA HIS A 111 35.99 -16.03 47.62
C HIS A 111 35.32 -15.41 46.39
N VAL A 112 34.65 -16.23 45.58
CA VAL A 112 34.06 -15.85 44.31
C VAL A 112 32.54 -15.97 44.41
N VAL A 113 31.82 -14.94 43.96
CA VAL A 113 30.35 -14.89 44.02
C VAL A 113 29.81 -14.48 42.66
N VAL A 114 28.99 -15.31 42.03
CA VAL A 114 28.17 -14.94 40.87
C VAL A 114 26.80 -14.50 41.37
N ASP A 115 26.34 -13.34 40.89
CA ASP A 115 24.98 -12.83 41.08
C ASP A 115 24.26 -12.87 39.73
N ARG A 116 23.29 -13.78 39.60
CA ARG A 116 22.52 -14.02 38.35
C ARG A 116 21.31 -13.10 38.18
N ALA A 117 21.00 -12.30 39.20
CA ALA A 117 19.84 -11.41 39.19
C ALA A 117 20.11 -10.23 40.13
N PRO A 118 21.05 -9.33 39.77
CA PRO A 118 21.52 -8.26 40.63
C PRO A 118 20.39 -7.38 41.16
N ASP A 119 20.63 -6.83 42.36
CA ASP A 119 19.70 -5.96 43.05
C ASP A 119 20.02 -4.53 42.62
N THR A 120 19.09 -3.89 41.93
CA THR A 120 19.24 -2.52 41.42
C THR A 120 19.09 -1.47 42.52
N SER A 121 19.06 -1.86 43.80
CA SER A 121 19.20 -0.94 44.94
C SER A 121 20.61 -0.88 45.53
N VAL A 122 21.52 -1.76 45.10
CA VAL A 122 22.88 -1.90 45.66
C VAL A 122 23.91 -1.81 44.55
N ARG A 123 24.85 -0.88 44.67
CA ARG A 123 25.99 -0.78 43.75
C ARG A 123 27.00 -1.88 44.03
N PRO A 124 27.62 -2.52 43.03
CA PRO A 124 28.56 -3.62 43.27
C PRO A 124 29.68 -3.26 44.24
N VAL A 125 30.20 -2.04 44.17
CA VAL A 125 31.32 -1.56 45.00
C VAL A 125 30.92 -1.39 46.47
N GLU A 126 29.64 -1.26 46.81
CA GLU A 126 29.18 -1.13 48.20
C GLU A 126 29.41 -2.40 49.02
N ARG A 127 29.67 -3.55 48.36
CA ARG A 127 30.12 -4.80 49.01
C ARG A 127 31.60 -4.76 49.43
N TRP A 128 32.36 -3.75 49.02
CA TRP A 128 33.73 -3.54 49.47
C TRP A 128 33.79 -3.39 51.00
N GLY A 129 34.72 -4.11 51.64
CA GLY A 129 34.88 -4.07 53.10
C GLY A 129 33.88 -4.91 53.88
N SER A 130 32.95 -5.61 53.20
CA SER A 130 31.97 -6.47 53.89
C SER A 130 32.66 -7.52 54.76
N PRO A 131 32.23 -7.71 56.02
CA PRO A 131 32.79 -8.73 56.90
C PRO A 131 32.43 -10.15 56.46
N ASP A 132 31.44 -10.31 55.57
CA ASP A 132 31.01 -11.59 55.03
C ASP A 132 31.99 -12.16 53.99
N TRP A 133 32.92 -11.34 53.49
CA TRP A 133 33.98 -11.83 52.62
C TRP A 133 34.97 -12.71 53.39
N LEU A 134 35.08 -13.98 52.98
CA LEU A 134 36.05 -14.90 53.56
C LEU A 134 37.49 -14.43 53.27
N ALA A 135 38.23 -14.20 54.35
CA ALA A 135 39.65 -13.85 54.34
C ALA A 135 40.43 -14.58 55.46
N PRO A 136 40.39 -15.92 55.51
CA PRO A 136 41.09 -16.71 56.53
C PRO A 136 42.62 -16.55 56.40
N TYR A 137 43.34 -16.77 57.50
CA TYR A 137 44.79 -16.65 57.53
C TYR A 137 45.44 -17.75 58.37
N GLY A 138 46.39 -18.45 57.76
CA GLY A 138 47.02 -19.66 58.31
C GLY A 138 46.30 -20.93 57.86
N ALA A 139 47.04 -22.03 57.78
CA ALA A 139 46.56 -23.31 57.24
C ALA A 139 45.29 -23.82 57.96
N ASP A 140 45.23 -23.71 59.29
CA ASP A 140 44.08 -24.18 60.08
C ASP A 140 42.82 -23.35 59.79
N ALA A 141 42.95 -22.02 59.74
CA ALA A 141 41.82 -21.13 59.43
C ALA A 141 41.35 -21.31 57.98
N VAL A 142 42.28 -21.55 57.05
CA VAL A 142 41.96 -21.84 55.64
C VAL A 142 41.21 -23.16 55.54
N ALA A 143 41.63 -24.21 56.26
CA ALA A 143 40.94 -25.50 56.26
C ALA A 143 39.52 -25.40 56.83
N ALA A 144 39.35 -24.63 57.92
CA ALA A 144 38.08 -24.45 58.62
C ALA A 144 37.10 -23.47 57.93
N ALA A 145 37.52 -22.71 56.92
CA ALA A 145 36.66 -21.74 56.26
C ALA A 145 35.55 -22.42 55.43
N GLU A 146 34.28 -22.12 55.69
CA GLU A 146 33.12 -22.66 54.97
C GLU A 146 32.39 -21.55 54.21
N LEU A 147 31.76 -21.90 53.08
CA LEU A 147 30.97 -20.94 52.32
C LEU A 147 29.73 -20.49 53.13
N PRO A 148 29.46 -19.17 53.22
CA PRO A 148 28.25 -18.67 53.86
C PRO A 148 27.01 -18.99 53.01
N GLY A 149 25.85 -19.13 53.66
CA GLY A 149 24.58 -19.41 52.98
C GLY A 149 24.02 -18.22 52.18
N SER A 150 24.51 -17.00 52.42
CA SER A 150 24.13 -15.77 51.74
C SER A 150 25.35 -15.10 51.09
N ALA A 151 25.12 -14.33 50.02
CA ALA A 151 26.16 -13.49 49.43
C ALA A 151 26.53 -12.32 50.37
N PRO A 152 27.76 -11.78 50.28
CA PRO A 152 28.23 -10.71 51.16
C PRO A 152 27.38 -9.44 51.12
N ALA A 153 26.88 -8.98 52.26
CA ALA A 153 26.05 -7.77 52.32
C ALA A 153 26.87 -6.48 52.06
N PRO A 154 26.23 -5.36 51.64
CA PRO A 154 26.88 -4.06 51.59
C PRO A 154 27.48 -3.66 52.94
N ALA A 155 28.67 -3.05 52.95
CA ALA A 155 29.42 -2.75 54.17
C ALA A 155 29.18 -1.33 54.72
N GLY A 156 28.58 -0.43 53.93
CA GLY A 156 28.42 0.98 54.26
C GLY A 156 29.70 1.83 54.18
N MET A 157 30.83 1.26 53.75
CA MET A 157 32.10 2.00 53.63
C MET A 157 32.19 2.89 52.38
N ILE A 158 31.50 2.51 51.30
CA ILE A 158 31.48 3.22 50.02
C ILE A 158 30.03 3.68 49.74
N ASP A 159 29.39 4.23 50.76
CA ASP A 159 28.08 4.86 50.59
C ASP A 159 28.22 6.26 49.96
N ARG A 160 27.08 6.86 49.62
CA ARG A 160 27.03 8.19 48.99
C ARG A 160 27.71 9.27 49.83
N ALA A 161 27.51 9.25 51.15
CA ALA A 161 28.08 10.25 52.04
C ALA A 161 29.61 10.15 52.05
N ALA A 162 30.15 8.94 52.18
CA ALA A 162 31.59 8.69 52.13
C ALA A 162 32.22 9.10 50.79
N VAL A 163 31.52 8.88 49.68
CA VAL A 163 31.97 9.30 48.34
C VAL A 163 31.99 10.82 48.19
N LEU A 164 30.94 11.51 48.64
CA LEU A 164 30.90 12.97 48.60
C LEU A 164 31.94 13.61 49.51
N ASP A 165 32.11 13.09 50.72
CA ASP A 165 33.16 13.54 51.66
C ASP A 165 34.56 13.35 51.06
N PHE A 166 34.78 12.25 50.34
CA PHE A 166 36.04 11.99 49.63
C PHE A 166 36.29 12.99 48.50
N LEU A 167 35.29 13.22 47.64
CA LEU A 167 35.42 14.09 46.46
C LEU A 167 35.55 15.57 46.81
N LEU A 168 34.84 16.01 47.85
CA LEU A 168 34.73 17.42 48.27
C LEU A 168 35.64 17.78 49.45
N ASP A 169 36.62 16.91 49.75
CA ASP A 169 37.67 17.18 50.72
C ASP A 169 38.41 18.50 50.37
N PRO A 170 38.35 19.53 51.24
CA PRO A 170 38.98 20.82 50.97
C PRO A 170 40.51 20.75 50.80
N GLY A 171 41.15 19.68 51.27
CA GLY A 171 42.59 19.49 51.20
C GLY A 171 43.09 18.93 49.87
N THR A 172 42.22 18.44 48.97
CA THR A 172 42.64 17.82 47.70
C THR A 172 41.60 18.05 46.61
N TRP A 173 42.02 18.63 45.48
CA TRP A 173 41.12 18.85 44.35
C TRP A 173 40.94 17.55 43.53
N ARG A 174 39.90 16.76 43.85
CA ARG A 174 39.62 15.46 43.20
C ARG A 174 38.63 15.55 42.03
N VAL A 175 37.89 16.66 41.92
CA VAL A 175 36.83 16.84 40.92
C VAL A 175 37.36 16.77 39.48
N GLY A 176 38.55 17.32 39.21
CA GLY A 176 39.15 17.24 37.87
C GLY A 176 39.52 15.80 37.45
N VAL A 177 40.12 15.03 38.36
CA VAL A 177 40.43 13.61 38.12
C VAL A 177 39.15 12.81 37.92
N LEU A 178 38.10 13.08 38.72
CA LEU A 178 36.79 12.43 38.52
C LEU A 178 36.22 12.72 37.13
N GLY A 179 36.23 13.98 36.69
CA GLY A 179 35.68 14.36 35.39
C GLY A 179 36.30 13.58 34.23
N LEU A 180 37.64 13.50 34.19
CA LEU A 180 38.35 12.70 33.19
C LEU A 180 38.04 11.20 33.36
N LEU A 181 38.01 10.71 34.61
CA LEU A 181 37.73 9.30 34.89
C LEU A 181 36.34 8.87 34.42
N LEU A 182 35.30 9.70 34.62
CA LEU A 182 33.94 9.43 34.14
C LEU A 182 33.92 9.27 32.62
N ASP A 183 34.53 10.20 31.89
CA ASP A 183 34.55 10.19 30.43
C ASP A 183 35.38 9.03 29.85
N ALA A 184 36.48 8.67 30.51
CA ALA A 184 37.30 7.51 30.13
C ALA A 184 36.56 6.19 30.41
N VAL A 185 35.84 6.10 31.53
CA VAL A 185 35.02 4.93 31.86
C VAL A 185 33.83 4.80 30.92
N ASP A 186 33.18 5.90 30.55
CA ASP A 186 32.08 5.91 29.59
C ASP A 186 32.53 5.30 28.25
N GLN A 187 33.68 5.76 27.72
CA GLN A 187 34.28 5.19 26.53
C GLN A 187 34.59 3.70 26.73
N ALA A 188 35.17 3.32 27.87
CA ALA A 188 35.48 1.93 28.15
C ALA A 188 34.22 1.04 28.13
N ILE A 189 33.11 1.47 28.73
CA ILE A 189 31.82 0.75 28.74
C ILE A 189 31.31 0.57 27.31
N HIS A 190 31.45 1.59 26.46
CA HIS A 190 31.06 1.56 25.05
C HIS A 190 32.12 0.93 24.11
N GLY A 191 33.09 0.18 24.64
CA GLY A 191 34.05 -0.60 23.86
C GLY A 191 35.35 0.14 23.46
N GLY A 192 35.54 1.36 23.95
CA GLY A 192 36.77 2.12 23.83
C GLY A 192 37.90 1.63 24.76
N PRO A 193 39.00 2.41 24.87
CA PRO A 193 40.15 2.06 25.70
C PRO A 193 39.78 1.84 27.16
N ARG A 194 40.37 0.82 27.81
CA ARG A 194 40.17 0.56 29.24
C ARG A 194 40.96 1.54 30.10
N VAL A 195 40.62 1.65 31.38
CA VAL A 195 41.23 2.63 32.30
C VAL A 195 42.08 1.92 33.35
N VAL A 196 43.30 2.42 33.55
CA VAL A 196 44.19 2.02 34.65
C VAL A 196 44.42 3.23 35.56
N LEU A 197 44.07 3.09 36.84
CA LEU A 197 44.20 4.17 37.82
C LEU A 197 45.23 3.81 38.89
N GLY A 198 46.28 4.61 39.01
CA GLY A 198 47.23 4.56 40.11
C GLY A 198 46.64 5.13 41.38
N CYS A 199 46.48 4.29 42.42
CA CYS A 199 45.95 4.66 43.73
C CYS A 199 46.99 4.40 44.84
N ALA A 200 46.94 5.18 45.93
CA ALA A 200 47.81 4.99 47.09
C ALA A 200 47.61 3.59 47.71
N ASP A 201 46.37 3.14 47.80
CA ASP A 201 45.97 1.84 48.33
C ASP A 201 44.61 1.38 47.78
N ALA A 202 44.22 0.15 48.13
CA ALA A 202 42.95 -0.45 47.70
C ALA A 202 41.71 0.25 48.30
N GLU A 203 41.86 1.01 49.38
CA GLU A 203 40.76 1.75 49.99
C GLU A 203 40.43 3.00 49.16
N ASN A 204 41.46 3.78 48.77
CA ASN A 204 41.28 4.90 47.84
C ASN A 204 40.82 4.42 46.47
N ALA A 205 41.31 3.27 45.99
CA ALA A 205 40.79 2.63 44.78
C ALA A 205 39.27 2.38 44.87
N ALA A 206 38.79 1.81 45.99
CA ALA A 206 37.37 1.59 46.20
C ALA A 206 36.57 2.91 46.28
N ARG A 207 37.14 4.00 46.82
CA ARG A 207 36.50 5.32 46.85
C ARG A 207 36.37 5.93 45.44
N TRP A 208 37.38 5.79 44.58
CA TRP A 208 37.30 6.23 43.18
C TRP A 208 36.29 5.42 42.35
N ILE A 209 36.28 4.09 42.52
CA ILE A 209 35.27 3.23 41.91
C ILE A 209 33.87 3.59 42.44
N GLY A 210 33.77 3.88 43.74
CA GLY A 210 32.58 4.44 44.38
C GLY A 210 32.12 5.74 43.73
N ALA A 211 33.04 6.68 43.53
CA ALA A 211 32.75 7.94 42.86
C ALA A 211 32.14 7.72 41.48
N VAL A 212 32.76 6.91 40.62
CA VAL A 212 32.19 6.59 39.30
C VAL A 212 30.82 5.91 39.42
N SER A 213 30.68 4.93 40.33
CA SER A 213 29.45 4.16 40.51
C SER A 213 28.28 5.00 41.03
N HIS A 214 28.52 6.03 41.86
CA HIS A 214 27.46 6.87 42.43
C HIS A 214 26.97 7.96 41.47
N PHE A 215 27.76 8.33 40.46
CA PHE A 215 27.34 9.24 39.38
C PHE A 215 26.61 8.54 38.23
N MET A 216 26.24 7.27 38.43
CA MET A 216 25.26 6.53 37.62
C MET A 216 24.26 5.86 38.56
N SER A 217 23.13 5.37 38.05
CA SER A 217 22.16 4.62 38.85
C SER A 217 22.73 3.27 39.33
N PRO A 218 22.19 2.66 40.40
CA PRO A 218 22.69 1.37 40.86
C PRO A 218 22.53 0.23 39.84
N GLY A 219 21.49 0.29 39.00
CA GLY A 219 21.30 -0.63 37.87
C GLY A 219 22.34 -0.44 36.77
N ALA A 220 22.61 0.80 36.35
CA ALA A 220 23.72 1.11 35.43
C ALA A 220 25.08 0.66 35.99
N ALA A 221 25.30 0.81 37.31
CA ALA A 221 26.51 0.34 37.98
C ALA A 221 26.72 -1.17 37.90
N GLN A 222 25.70 -1.97 37.60
CA GLN A 222 25.86 -3.42 37.37
C GLN A 222 26.61 -3.72 36.07
N THR A 223 26.65 -2.80 35.09
CA THR A 223 27.40 -2.98 33.84
C THR A 223 28.83 -2.43 33.93
N PHE A 224 29.13 -1.67 35.00
CA PHE A 224 30.45 -1.11 35.25
C PHE A 224 31.38 -2.12 35.97
N GLY A 225 32.15 -2.89 35.20
CA GLY A 225 33.22 -3.75 35.73
C GLY A 225 34.46 -2.99 36.23
N TRP A 226 35.02 -3.39 37.37
CA TRP A 226 36.16 -2.74 38.03
C TRP A 226 37.04 -3.70 38.87
N SER A 227 38.25 -3.26 39.23
CA SER A 227 39.15 -3.94 40.17
C SER A 227 39.78 -2.96 41.15
N THR A 228 39.72 -3.22 42.46
CA THR A 228 40.33 -2.35 43.49
C THR A 228 41.85 -2.48 43.60
N PHE A 229 42.43 -3.54 43.03
CA PHE A 229 43.87 -3.77 43.10
C PHE A 229 44.35 -4.76 42.03
N ASP A 230 45.34 -4.37 41.26
CA ASP A 230 46.14 -5.21 40.37
C ASP A 230 47.60 -4.75 40.38
N ARG A 231 48.50 -5.53 39.79
CA ARG A 231 49.87 -5.11 39.51
C ARG A 231 49.94 -4.63 38.07
N SER A 232 50.79 -3.64 37.77
CA SER A 232 50.97 -3.17 36.39
C SER A 232 51.36 -4.31 35.42
N SER A 233 52.09 -5.32 35.91
CA SER A 233 52.49 -6.49 35.12
C SER A 233 51.38 -7.51 34.82
N THR A 234 50.24 -7.46 35.53
CA THR A 234 49.14 -8.43 35.39
C THR A 234 47.79 -7.79 35.10
N VAL A 235 47.71 -6.45 35.07
CA VAL A 235 46.45 -5.71 34.91
C VAL A 235 45.73 -6.04 33.61
N VAL A 236 46.47 -6.32 32.53
CA VAL A 236 45.93 -6.69 31.21
C VAL A 236 45.06 -7.96 31.29
N ASP A 237 45.44 -8.93 32.12
CA ASP A 237 44.66 -10.16 32.30
C ASP A 237 43.30 -9.86 32.96
N THR A 238 43.24 -8.88 33.86
CA THR A 238 41.99 -8.45 34.50
C THR A 238 41.11 -7.67 33.52
N LEU A 239 41.70 -6.74 32.76
CA LEU A 239 40.99 -5.96 31.74
C LEU A 239 40.39 -6.83 30.63
N SER A 240 41.10 -7.89 30.22
CA SER A 240 40.62 -8.84 29.20
C SER A 240 39.34 -9.60 29.60
N ARG A 241 38.92 -9.52 30.87
CA ARG A 241 37.75 -10.22 31.43
C ARG A 241 36.51 -9.34 31.55
N GLY A 242 36.49 -8.20 30.87
CA GLY A 242 35.36 -7.26 30.91
C GLY A 242 35.43 -6.25 32.06
N VAL A 243 36.61 -6.03 32.64
CA VAL A 243 36.85 -4.93 33.58
C VAL A 243 37.14 -3.64 32.81
N HIS A 244 36.42 -2.57 33.14
CA HIS A 244 36.56 -1.25 32.53
C HIS A 244 37.63 -0.41 33.24
N LEU A 245 37.64 -0.45 34.58
CA LEU A 245 38.57 0.30 35.43
C LEU A 245 39.36 -0.64 36.34
N ALA A 246 40.68 -0.68 36.21
CA ALA A 246 41.53 -1.44 37.12
C ALA A 246 42.47 -0.52 37.90
N CYS A 247 42.44 -0.60 39.22
CA CYS A 247 43.32 0.18 40.09
C CYS A 247 44.62 -0.58 40.35
N VAL A 248 45.74 0.14 40.32
CA VAL A 248 47.08 -0.39 40.63
C VAL A 248 47.75 0.51 41.66
N PRO A 249 48.75 0.02 42.42
CA PRO A 249 49.51 0.88 43.33
C PRO A 249 50.18 2.04 42.59
N ALA A 250 50.07 3.27 43.08
CA ALA A 250 50.68 4.46 42.47
C ALA A 250 52.21 4.37 42.32
N ARG A 251 52.86 3.47 43.08
CA ARG A 251 54.30 3.20 42.96
C ARG A 251 54.68 2.22 41.86
N ASP A 252 53.71 1.51 41.29
CA ASP A 252 53.96 0.69 40.11
C ASP A 252 54.16 1.65 38.94
N ALA A 253 55.19 1.41 38.11
CA ALA A 253 55.40 2.20 36.90
C ALA A 253 54.19 2.00 35.98
N VAL A 254 53.31 3.00 35.94
CA VAL A 254 52.06 2.98 35.17
C VAL A 254 52.16 3.72 33.85
N ASP A 255 53.24 4.47 33.63
CA ASP A 255 53.38 5.50 32.58
C ASP A 255 53.08 5.05 31.13
N ALA A 256 52.96 3.75 30.86
CA ALA A 256 52.28 3.25 29.66
C ALA A 256 51.80 1.80 29.84
N VAL A 257 50.48 1.61 29.96
CA VAL A 257 49.83 0.32 29.68
C VAL A 257 49.21 0.42 28.30
N ASP A 258 49.70 -0.40 27.36
CA ASP A 258 49.32 -0.30 25.94
C ASP A 258 47.80 -0.47 25.76
N GLY A 259 47.20 0.35 24.90
CA GLY A 259 45.75 0.36 24.64
C GLY A 259 44.87 0.83 25.80
N CYS A 260 45.43 1.39 26.89
CA CYS A 260 44.66 1.87 28.05
C CYS A 260 44.87 3.37 28.29
N VAL A 261 43.86 4.04 28.86
CA VAL A 261 44.00 5.37 29.47
C VAL A 261 44.60 5.19 30.85
N VAL A 262 45.74 5.84 31.12
CA VAL A 262 46.44 5.75 32.40
C VAL A 262 46.30 7.06 33.15
N LEU A 263 45.93 6.94 34.44
CA LEU A 263 45.75 8.06 35.35
C LEU A 263 46.41 7.74 36.70
N ASN A 264 46.82 8.75 37.45
CA ASN A 264 47.06 8.66 38.88
C ASN A 264 46.09 9.54 39.64
N GLU A 265 45.70 9.10 40.85
CA GLU A 265 44.78 9.87 41.69
C GLU A 265 45.32 11.24 42.16
N THR A 266 46.64 11.45 42.06
CA THR A 266 47.32 12.70 42.39
C THR A 266 47.63 13.55 41.16
N ASP A 267 47.19 13.14 39.97
CA ASP A 267 47.39 13.90 38.75
C ASP A 267 46.62 15.23 38.78
N THR A 268 47.14 16.21 38.07
CA THR A 268 46.44 17.46 37.74
C THR A 268 46.18 17.46 36.23
N PRO A 269 45.12 16.79 35.75
CA PRO A 269 44.81 16.75 34.32
C PRO A 269 44.41 18.13 33.79
N ASP A 270 44.67 18.38 32.51
CA ASP A 270 44.10 19.54 31.82
C ASP A 270 42.69 19.15 31.37
N LEU A 271 41.69 19.83 31.91
CA LEU A 271 40.29 19.56 31.58
C LEU A 271 39.91 20.20 30.25
N GLY A 272 39.21 19.44 29.42
CA GLY A 272 38.66 19.88 28.14
C GLY A 272 37.29 20.54 28.25
N GLU A 273 36.71 20.86 27.10
CA GLU A 273 35.35 21.42 26.97
C GLU A 273 34.48 20.48 26.12
N TRP A 274 33.22 20.27 26.53
CA TRP A 274 32.28 19.45 25.77
C TRP A 274 31.99 20.06 24.39
N GLY A 275 32.10 19.25 23.33
CA GLY A 275 32.03 19.71 21.94
C GLY A 275 33.26 20.49 21.45
N GLY A 276 34.29 20.64 22.28
CA GLY A 276 35.54 21.36 22.00
C GLY A 276 36.78 20.48 22.21
N GLU A 277 37.73 20.99 22.98
CA GLU A 277 38.99 20.29 23.25
C GLU A 277 38.80 19.10 24.20
N PRO A 278 39.46 17.94 23.95
CA PRO A 278 39.41 16.80 24.86
C PRO A 278 40.18 17.06 26.16
N HIS A 279 39.88 16.30 27.21
CA HIS A 279 40.74 16.24 28.39
C HIS A 279 42.14 15.72 28.00
N ARG A 280 43.16 16.18 28.72
CA ARG A 280 44.53 15.69 28.58
C ARG A 280 45.04 15.15 29.91
N THR A 281 45.40 13.88 29.91
CA THR A 281 46.06 13.21 31.04
C THR A 281 47.47 13.77 31.27
N ALA A 282 48.06 13.51 32.46
CA ALA A 282 49.43 13.89 32.77
C ALA A 282 50.48 13.24 31.82
N THR A 283 50.14 12.08 31.22
CA THR A 283 50.96 11.38 30.23
C THR A 283 50.73 11.88 28.79
N GLY A 284 49.82 12.84 28.60
CA GLY A 284 49.52 13.47 27.31
C GLY A 284 48.47 12.74 26.47
N GLN A 285 47.87 11.66 26.96
CA GLN A 285 46.74 10.99 26.31
C GLN A 285 45.50 11.88 26.30
N LEU A 286 44.73 11.84 25.22
CA LEU A 286 43.52 12.64 25.02
C LEU A 286 42.27 11.80 25.27
N VAL A 287 41.32 12.35 26.04
CA VAL A 287 40.04 11.72 26.36
C VAL A 287 38.92 12.69 25.98
N PRO A 288 38.08 12.38 24.97
CA PRO A 288 36.91 13.19 24.63
C PRO A 288 36.04 13.49 25.84
N VAL A 289 35.63 14.75 25.97
CA VAL A 289 34.73 15.18 27.04
C VAL A 289 33.32 14.70 26.73
N THR A 290 32.64 14.09 27.70
CA THR A 290 31.22 13.74 27.59
C THR A 290 30.38 14.68 28.46
N ALA A 291 29.09 14.75 28.17
CA ALA A 291 28.15 15.49 29.02
C ALA A 291 28.14 14.96 30.48
N TRP A 292 28.51 13.70 30.70
CA TRP A 292 28.50 13.10 32.03
C TRP A 292 29.46 13.79 33.00
N SER A 293 30.69 14.07 32.58
CA SER A 293 31.67 14.74 33.43
C SER A 293 31.31 16.19 33.71
N VAL A 294 30.68 16.88 32.74
CA VAL A 294 30.20 18.26 32.94
C VAL A 294 29.05 18.29 33.95
N LEU A 295 28.06 17.40 33.80
CA LEU A 295 26.96 17.25 34.76
C LEU A 295 27.49 16.95 36.16
N ALA A 296 28.47 16.03 36.27
CA ALA A 296 29.07 15.69 37.56
C ALA A 296 29.77 16.88 38.22
N GLN A 297 30.53 17.67 37.46
CA GLN A 297 31.20 18.87 37.95
C GLN A 297 30.20 19.93 38.45
N THR A 298 29.12 20.17 37.70
CA THR A 298 28.06 21.11 38.08
C THR A 298 27.34 20.68 39.35
N VAL A 299 27.11 19.38 39.52
CA VAL A 299 26.47 18.82 40.72
C VAL A 299 27.37 18.92 41.95
N LEU A 300 28.70 18.88 41.78
CA LEU A 300 29.70 18.92 42.86
C LEU A 300 30.06 20.33 43.37
N VAL A 301 29.32 21.37 42.96
CA VAL A 301 29.57 22.76 43.42
C VAL A 301 29.44 22.89 44.94
N ASP A 302 28.47 22.20 45.55
CA ASP A 302 28.35 22.10 47.00
C ASP A 302 27.83 20.71 47.45
N PRO A 303 28.19 20.24 48.66
CA PRO A 303 27.80 18.91 49.13
C PRO A 303 26.30 18.69 49.23
N GLY A 304 25.53 19.74 49.52
CA GLY A 304 24.09 19.66 49.70
C GLY A 304 23.38 19.43 48.37
N SER A 305 23.75 20.19 47.35
CA SER A 305 23.23 20.04 45.98
C SER A 305 23.66 18.72 45.36
N ALA A 306 24.92 18.31 45.58
CA ALA A 306 25.42 17.01 45.15
C ALA A 306 24.57 15.86 45.69
N ARG A 307 24.30 15.85 46.99
CA ARG A 307 23.47 14.82 47.62
C ARG A 307 22.05 14.80 47.05
N ARG A 308 21.40 15.97 46.92
CA ARG A 308 20.02 16.06 46.38
C ARG A 308 19.94 15.54 44.94
N ALA A 309 20.90 15.91 44.08
CA ALA A 309 20.93 15.47 42.69
C ALA A 309 21.12 13.95 42.57
N LEU A 310 22.07 13.37 43.33
CA LEU A 310 22.32 11.92 43.31
C LEU A 310 21.19 11.10 43.96
N ASP A 311 20.49 11.64 44.96
CA ASP A 311 19.28 11.02 45.51
C ASP A 311 18.13 11.03 44.48
N HIS A 312 17.99 12.13 43.75
CA HIS A 312 16.98 12.25 42.71
C HIS A 312 17.29 11.38 41.49
N GLN A 313 18.56 11.29 41.09
CA GLN A 313 19.08 10.35 40.08
C GLN A 313 18.61 8.91 40.35
N ASP A 314 18.81 8.42 41.58
CA ASP A 314 18.42 7.05 41.96
C ASP A 314 16.89 6.88 42.02
N THR A 315 16.17 7.93 42.43
CA THR A 315 14.71 7.95 42.43
C THR A 315 14.14 7.83 41.02
N LEU A 316 14.68 8.61 40.08
CA LEU A 316 14.29 8.60 38.67
C LEU A 316 14.61 7.25 38.00
N ALA A 317 15.81 6.72 38.25
CA ALA A 317 16.19 5.40 37.73
C ALA A 317 15.23 4.32 38.23
N THR A 318 14.93 4.32 39.53
CA THR A 318 13.97 3.39 40.14
C THR A 318 12.58 3.52 39.53
N ALA A 319 12.10 4.75 39.30
CA ALA A 319 10.80 5.01 38.70
C ALA A 319 10.67 4.36 37.33
N VAL A 320 11.70 4.46 36.48
CA VAL A 320 11.70 3.91 35.11
C VAL A 320 12.17 2.46 34.98
N GLY A 321 12.48 1.80 36.11
CA GLY A 321 12.81 0.38 36.21
C GLY A 321 14.31 0.02 36.27
N ASP A 322 15.21 0.99 36.21
CA ASP A 322 16.68 0.89 36.37
C ASP A 322 17.34 -0.33 35.71
N ARG A 323 17.04 -0.56 34.43
CA ARG A 323 17.66 -1.60 33.62
C ARG A 323 18.23 -1.00 32.36
N ASP A 324 19.48 -1.32 32.08
CA ASP A 324 20.20 -0.91 30.86
C ASP A 324 20.15 0.61 30.61
N LEU A 325 20.00 1.41 31.67
CA LEU A 325 20.04 2.86 31.59
C LEU A 325 21.46 3.31 31.26
N ALA A 326 21.58 4.30 30.39
CA ALA A 326 22.86 4.98 30.16
C ALA A 326 23.34 5.65 31.46
N GLY A 327 24.64 5.59 31.73
CA GLY A 327 25.21 6.04 33.00
C GLY A 327 24.85 7.50 33.35
N ALA A 328 24.86 8.38 32.34
CA ALA A 328 24.61 9.81 32.51
C ALA A 328 23.11 10.19 32.55
N TRP A 329 22.21 9.37 32.00
CA TRP A 329 20.82 9.76 31.77
C TRP A 329 20.04 10.13 33.05
N PRO A 330 20.07 9.32 34.13
CA PRO A 330 19.34 9.68 35.34
C PRO A 330 19.85 10.97 35.99
N LEU A 331 21.16 11.27 35.86
CA LEU A 331 21.75 12.51 36.37
C LEU A 331 21.32 13.71 35.53
N ALA A 332 21.27 13.57 34.21
CA ALA A 332 20.79 14.60 33.30
C ALA A 332 19.33 14.97 33.59
N MET A 333 18.45 13.98 33.79
CA MET A 333 17.08 14.21 34.22
C MET A 333 17.01 14.93 35.58
N ALA A 334 17.89 14.57 36.52
CA ALA A 334 17.95 15.25 37.82
C ALA A 334 18.42 16.71 37.72
N VAL A 335 19.32 17.03 36.79
CA VAL A 335 19.75 18.41 36.51
C VAL A 335 18.60 19.22 35.87
N LEU A 336 17.88 18.65 34.91
CA LEU A 336 16.76 19.33 34.21
C LEU A 336 15.61 19.71 35.12
N THR A 337 15.38 18.93 36.17
CA THR A 337 14.30 19.15 37.15
C THR A 337 14.72 20.05 38.31
N ASN A 338 15.99 20.48 38.37
CA ASN A 338 16.52 21.30 39.45
C ASN A 338 17.03 22.66 38.95
N PRO A 339 16.28 23.76 39.19
CA PRO A 339 16.67 25.12 38.80
C PRO A 339 18.06 25.58 39.28
N GLU A 340 18.56 25.05 40.40
CA GLU A 340 19.88 25.41 40.93
C GLU A 340 21.04 24.85 40.09
N LEU A 341 20.79 23.88 39.22
CA LEU A 341 21.79 23.17 38.42
C LEU A 341 21.75 23.52 36.93
N HIS A 342 21.01 24.57 36.57
CA HIS A 342 20.76 24.93 35.17
C HIS A 342 22.01 25.40 34.38
N ASP A 343 23.16 25.56 35.03
CA ASP A 343 24.43 25.85 34.37
C ASP A 343 24.87 24.75 33.39
N ALA A 344 24.34 23.53 33.51
CA ALA A 344 24.59 22.39 32.59
C ALA A 344 23.33 21.92 31.82
N LEU A 345 22.38 22.83 31.57
CA LEU A 345 21.18 22.52 30.77
C LEU A 345 21.50 22.00 29.35
N PRO A 346 22.46 22.59 28.59
CA PRO A 346 22.77 22.10 27.26
C PRO A 346 23.23 20.64 27.25
N GLU A 347 24.10 20.27 28.20
CA GLU A 347 24.63 18.91 28.36
C GLU A 347 23.54 17.94 28.81
N ALA A 348 22.71 18.34 29.77
CA ALA A 348 21.59 17.53 30.23
C ALA A 348 20.58 17.27 29.10
N THR A 349 20.27 18.31 28.31
CA THR A 349 19.41 18.22 27.13
C THR A 349 19.97 17.25 26.11
N ALA A 350 21.27 17.34 25.79
CA ALA A 350 21.91 16.44 24.84
C ALA A 350 21.86 14.98 25.29
N VAL A 351 22.08 14.71 26.58
CA VAL A 351 21.96 13.36 27.15
C VAL A 351 20.52 12.86 27.04
N VAL A 352 19.52 13.65 27.41
CA VAL A 352 18.11 13.25 27.32
C VAL A 352 17.69 12.96 25.89
N LEU A 353 18.08 13.81 24.92
CA LEU A 353 17.74 13.61 23.52
C LEU A 353 18.40 12.33 22.94
N ALA A 354 19.62 12.01 23.36
CA ALA A 354 20.37 10.88 22.81
C ALA A 354 20.17 9.56 23.54
N GLN A 355 19.88 9.58 24.84
CA GLN A 355 19.99 8.41 25.72
C GLN A 355 18.71 8.08 26.52
N SER A 356 17.57 8.72 26.23
CA SER A 356 16.31 8.39 26.92
C SER A 356 15.85 6.96 26.64
N PRO A 357 15.48 6.18 27.68
CA PRO A 357 15.08 4.79 27.51
C PRO A 357 13.65 4.66 26.97
N ASP A 358 13.40 3.62 26.17
CA ASP A 358 12.06 3.36 25.58
C ASP A 358 10.99 3.06 26.63
N THR A 359 11.39 2.54 27.80
CA THR A 359 10.49 2.27 28.92
C THR A 359 9.81 3.52 29.46
N LEU A 360 10.37 4.71 29.19
CA LEU A 360 9.83 6.00 29.62
C LEU A 360 8.39 6.24 29.13
N SER A 361 7.98 5.64 28.02
CA SER A 361 6.61 5.70 27.49
C SER A 361 5.54 5.25 28.50
N ALA A 362 5.90 4.40 29.49
CA ALA A 362 5.01 3.94 30.54
C ALA A 362 4.95 4.87 31.78
N PHE A 363 5.72 5.95 31.80
CA PHE A 363 5.91 6.84 32.97
C PHE A 363 5.58 8.29 32.60
N PRO A 364 4.30 8.72 32.73
CA PRO A 364 3.82 9.99 32.19
C PRO A 364 4.49 11.24 32.77
N ASP A 365 4.86 11.23 34.05
CA ASP A 365 5.43 12.40 34.73
C ASP A 365 6.87 12.65 34.25
N GLU A 366 7.69 11.59 34.17
CA GLU A 366 9.05 11.66 33.64
C GLU A 366 9.05 11.92 32.13
N LEU A 367 8.10 11.32 31.39
CA LEU A 367 7.93 11.60 29.96
C LEU A 367 7.55 13.06 29.70
N ALA A 368 6.79 13.70 30.61
CA ALA A 368 6.45 15.12 30.49
C ALA A 368 7.68 16.04 30.59
N VAL A 369 8.70 15.66 31.39
CA VAL A 369 9.99 16.38 31.43
C VAL A 369 10.68 16.28 30.08
N VAL A 370 10.74 15.09 29.48
CA VAL A 370 11.31 14.90 28.14
C VAL A 370 10.53 15.67 27.07
N ALA A 371 9.20 15.68 27.16
CA ALA A 371 8.36 16.49 26.27
C ALA A 371 8.66 17.99 26.37
N HIS A 372 8.86 18.51 27.58
CA HIS A 372 9.25 19.90 27.78
C HIS A 372 10.63 20.19 27.18
N VAL A 373 11.61 19.30 27.39
CA VAL A 373 12.96 19.43 26.79
C VAL A 373 12.90 19.45 25.27
N VAL A 374 12.12 18.55 24.67
CA VAL A 374 11.94 18.51 23.21
C VAL A 374 11.26 19.79 22.72
N ASP A 375 10.22 20.26 23.40
CA ASP A 375 9.50 21.48 23.03
C ASP A 375 10.40 22.72 23.09
N GLU A 376 11.23 22.87 24.14
CA GLU A 376 12.20 23.97 24.27
C GLU A 376 13.37 23.85 23.29
N HIS A 377 13.82 22.64 22.97
CA HIS A 377 14.90 22.41 22.01
C HIS A 377 14.48 22.74 20.57
N LEU A 378 13.20 22.52 20.24
CA LEU A 378 12.65 22.85 18.92
C LEU A 378 12.34 24.35 18.81
N PRO A 379 12.87 25.06 17.80
CA PRO A 379 12.56 26.47 17.56
C PRO A 379 11.04 26.77 17.58
N GLY A 380 10.63 27.89 18.16
CA GLY A 380 9.20 28.21 18.32
C GLY A 380 8.39 28.35 17.02
N ASN A 381 9.07 28.56 15.88
CA ASN A 381 8.47 28.57 14.55
C ASN A 381 8.35 27.14 14.00
N MET A 382 7.16 26.73 13.57
CA MET A 382 6.90 25.39 13.02
C MET A 382 7.81 25.05 11.83
N ALA A 383 8.08 26.02 10.93
CA ALA A 383 8.93 25.78 9.76
C ALA A 383 10.40 25.51 10.14
N GLU A 384 10.88 26.12 11.22
CA GLU A 384 12.25 25.90 11.73
C GLU A 384 12.33 24.62 12.56
N ALA A 385 11.33 24.34 13.40
CA ALA A 385 11.21 23.09 14.14
C ALA A 385 11.15 21.88 13.18
N TRP A 386 10.42 22.00 12.08
CA TRP A 386 10.36 20.98 11.04
C TRP A 386 11.73 20.68 10.44
N ARG A 387 12.54 21.71 10.16
CA ARG A 387 13.90 21.52 9.62
C ARG A 387 14.80 20.77 10.58
N VAL A 388 14.75 21.08 11.88
CA VAL A 388 15.53 20.38 12.91
C VAL A 388 15.17 18.88 12.91
N VAL A 389 13.89 18.54 12.89
CA VAL A 389 13.43 17.15 12.88
C VAL A 389 13.72 16.43 11.56
N ALA A 390 13.62 17.14 10.43
CA ALA A 390 14.05 16.62 9.13
C ALA A 390 15.56 16.32 9.11
N ASP A 391 16.39 17.15 9.74
CA ASP A 391 17.83 16.91 9.86
C ASP A 391 18.13 15.70 10.75
N TRP A 392 17.38 15.51 11.85
CA TRP A 392 17.47 14.31 12.69
C TRP A 392 17.22 13.02 11.91
N GLN A 393 16.29 13.03 10.95
CA GLN A 393 16.00 11.88 10.10
C GLN A 393 17.20 11.45 9.24
N HIS A 394 18.08 12.39 8.87
CA HIS A 394 19.18 12.15 7.92
C HIS A 394 20.57 12.04 8.56
N GLY A 395 20.81 12.64 9.74
CA GLY A 395 22.16 12.85 10.28
C GLY A 395 22.46 12.31 11.68
N GLY A 396 21.45 11.90 12.45
CA GLY A 396 21.64 11.40 13.82
C GLY A 396 20.33 11.38 14.60
N ARG A 397 19.55 10.31 14.45
CA ARG A 397 18.23 10.18 15.05
C ARG A 397 18.35 10.22 16.60
N PRO A 398 17.50 11.00 17.30
CA PRO A 398 17.44 10.95 18.76
C PRO A 398 16.99 9.56 19.24
N ALA A 399 17.00 9.36 20.56
CA ALA A 399 16.45 8.16 21.17
C ALA A 399 15.01 7.90 20.67
N PRO A 400 14.57 6.64 20.50
CA PRO A 400 13.27 6.34 19.88
C PRO A 400 12.09 7.00 20.60
N VAL A 401 12.05 6.99 21.94
CA VAL A 401 11.00 7.69 22.70
C VAL A 401 11.00 9.21 22.49
N VAL A 402 12.17 9.82 22.29
CA VAL A 402 12.32 11.26 22.01
C VAL A 402 11.79 11.58 20.61
N TRP A 403 12.03 10.69 19.64
CA TRP A 403 11.47 10.83 18.29
C TRP A 403 9.93 10.84 18.32
N ASP A 404 9.33 9.95 19.09
CA ASP A 404 7.87 9.85 19.25
C ASP A 404 7.29 11.09 19.95
N VAL A 405 7.97 11.56 21.00
CA VAL A 405 7.61 12.80 21.70
C VAL A 405 7.72 14.02 20.78
N ALA A 406 8.77 14.12 19.98
CA ALA A 406 8.94 15.19 19.00
C ALA A 406 7.80 15.20 17.97
N GLY A 407 7.38 14.02 17.51
CA GLY A 407 6.22 13.88 16.63
C GLY A 407 4.93 14.41 17.23
N ARG A 408 4.68 14.08 18.49
CA ARG A 408 3.51 14.59 19.22
C ARG A 408 3.56 16.11 19.38
N VAL A 409 4.70 16.67 19.78
CA VAL A 409 4.91 18.13 19.91
C VAL A 409 4.69 18.84 18.57
N LEU A 410 5.30 18.35 17.50
CA LEU A 410 5.16 18.92 16.16
C LEU A 410 3.73 18.83 15.64
N THR A 411 3.01 17.75 15.93
CA THR A 411 1.60 17.62 15.54
C THR A 411 0.74 18.69 16.21
N TYR A 412 0.93 18.94 17.52
CA TYR A 412 0.24 20.03 18.21
C TYR A 412 0.57 21.41 17.61
N ARG A 413 1.85 21.67 17.31
CA ARG A 413 2.30 22.93 16.70
C ARG A 413 1.74 23.10 15.29
N ALA A 414 1.78 22.05 14.46
CA ALA A 414 1.22 22.05 13.11
C ALA A 414 -0.27 22.39 13.12
N LEU A 415 -1.07 21.72 13.97
CA LEU A 415 -2.51 21.97 14.09
C LEU A 415 -2.84 23.39 14.58
N ALA A 416 -1.91 24.07 15.25
CA ALA A 416 -2.05 25.46 15.66
C ALA A 416 -1.58 26.48 14.61
N ASP A 417 -0.77 26.06 13.63
CA ASP A 417 -0.15 26.93 12.62
C ASP A 417 -0.79 26.73 11.22
N ARG A 418 -1.83 27.52 10.95
CA ARG A 418 -2.56 27.48 9.66
C ARG A 418 -1.68 27.89 8.48
N ASP A 419 -0.77 28.84 8.67
CA ASP A 419 0.05 29.35 7.57
C ASP A 419 1.08 28.31 7.14
N TRP A 420 1.65 27.56 8.10
CA TRP A 420 2.53 26.43 7.81
C TRP A 420 1.78 25.30 7.08
N ILE A 421 0.57 24.93 7.54
CA ILE A 421 -0.26 23.91 6.87
C ILE A 421 -0.54 24.31 5.42
N ARG A 422 -0.90 25.58 5.17
CA ARG A 422 -1.18 26.10 3.81
C ARG A 422 0.03 25.99 2.88
N ALA A 423 1.22 26.23 3.39
CA ALA A 423 2.47 26.23 2.63
C ALA A 423 3.07 24.83 2.42
N SER A 424 2.59 23.82 3.14
CA SER A 424 3.13 22.46 3.15
C SER A 424 2.46 21.55 2.11
N GLY A 425 3.11 20.45 1.74
CA GLY A 425 2.60 19.44 0.82
C GLY A 425 2.79 18.00 1.31
N PRO A 426 2.52 17.02 0.42
CA PRO A 426 2.56 15.59 0.79
C PRO A 426 3.92 15.13 1.31
N ALA A 427 5.02 15.68 0.79
CA ALA A 427 6.36 15.33 1.23
C ALA A 427 6.62 15.74 2.69
N GLU A 428 6.14 16.92 3.09
CA GLU A 428 6.18 17.34 4.49
C GLU A 428 5.22 16.49 5.34
N PHE A 429 3.99 16.25 4.88
CA PHE A 429 3.02 15.49 5.68
C PHE A 429 3.38 14.01 5.87
N ALA A 430 4.15 13.41 4.97
CA ALA A 430 4.54 12.00 5.03
C ALA A 430 5.30 11.61 6.33
N LEU A 431 6.02 12.52 6.99
CA LEU A 431 6.71 12.16 8.24
C LEU A 431 5.73 11.84 9.38
N PHE A 432 4.55 12.48 9.37
CA PHE A 432 3.53 12.28 10.40
C PHE A 432 2.93 10.88 10.36
N GLU A 433 3.01 10.17 9.23
CA GLU A 433 2.65 8.75 9.11
C GLU A 433 3.50 7.85 10.01
N THR A 434 4.72 8.29 10.35
CA THR A 434 5.69 7.48 11.11
C THR A 434 5.54 7.62 12.62
N TRP A 435 4.73 8.56 13.10
CA TRP A 435 4.61 8.91 14.51
C TRP A 435 3.40 8.27 15.18
N PRO A 436 3.48 8.05 16.51
CA PRO A 436 2.41 7.41 17.24
C PRO A 436 1.14 8.26 17.24
N HIS A 437 0.04 7.59 16.91
CA HIS A 437 -1.30 8.12 16.96
C HIS A 437 -1.90 7.96 18.38
N THR A 438 -2.40 9.05 18.96
CA THR A 438 -2.92 9.09 20.34
C THR A 438 -4.25 9.82 20.43
N GLU A 439 -5.12 9.41 21.36
CA GLU A 439 -6.47 10.01 21.50
C GLU A 439 -6.45 11.52 21.79
N ASP A 440 -5.40 12.03 22.45
CA ASP A 440 -5.29 13.48 22.69
C ASP A 440 -4.99 14.26 21.40
N LEU A 441 -4.22 13.68 20.48
CA LEU A 441 -4.00 14.27 19.15
C LEU A 441 -5.27 14.21 18.29
N GLU A 442 -6.06 13.13 18.35
CA GLU A 442 -7.37 13.07 17.68
C GLU A 442 -8.30 14.18 18.18
N ARG A 443 -8.36 14.40 19.50
CA ARG A 443 -9.16 15.49 20.08
C ARG A 443 -8.68 16.88 19.63
N ALA A 444 -7.36 17.04 19.46
CA ALA A 444 -6.79 18.28 18.91
C ALA A 444 -7.15 18.47 17.43
N ALA A 445 -7.11 17.40 16.63
CA ALA A 445 -7.54 17.39 15.25
C ALA A 445 -9.04 17.73 15.11
N GLU A 446 -9.91 17.12 15.92
CA GLU A 446 -11.34 17.41 15.96
C GLU A 446 -11.60 18.89 16.29
N LYS A 447 -10.84 19.45 17.24
CA LYS A 447 -10.91 20.87 17.59
C LYS A 447 -10.47 21.77 16.43
N ALA A 448 -9.43 21.39 15.69
CA ALA A 448 -8.98 22.12 14.51
C ALA A 448 -10.05 22.14 13.41
N LEU A 449 -10.66 20.99 13.10
CA LEU A 449 -11.78 20.88 12.15
C LEU A 449 -13.01 21.68 12.61
N SER A 450 -13.38 21.57 13.89
CA SER A 450 -14.49 22.33 14.48
C SER A 450 -14.29 23.85 14.38
N ALA A 451 -13.04 24.31 14.55
CA ALA A 451 -12.69 25.71 14.40
C ALA A 451 -12.88 26.18 12.94
N LEU A 452 -12.54 25.36 11.94
CA LEU A 452 -12.78 25.65 10.52
C LEU A 452 -14.27 25.68 10.18
N VAL A 453 -15.06 24.75 10.72
CA VAL A 453 -16.52 24.73 10.58
C VAL A 453 -17.14 26.02 11.16
N SER A 454 -16.60 26.50 12.28
CA SER A 454 -17.11 27.68 12.98
C SER A 454 -16.62 29.00 12.37
N SER A 455 -15.43 29.04 11.78
CA SER A 455 -14.81 30.26 11.22
C SER A 455 -15.29 30.60 9.80
N ARG A 456 -16.52 30.21 9.43
CA ARG A 456 -17.14 30.51 8.13
C ARG A 456 -17.32 32.03 7.94
N GLY A 457 -16.26 32.69 7.47
CA GLY A 457 -16.23 34.10 7.09
C GLY A 457 -16.54 34.32 5.60
N ALA A 458 -16.53 35.59 5.18
CA ALA A 458 -16.97 36.05 3.85
C ALA A 458 -16.19 35.50 2.63
N ASP A 459 -15.05 34.81 2.83
CA ASP A 459 -14.23 34.23 1.76
C ASP A 459 -14.27 32.69 1.81
N LEU A 460 -15.14 32.12 0.96
CA LEU A 460 -15.32 30.68 0.83
C LEU A 460 -14.08 29.96 0.25
N ALA A 461 -13.32 30.64 -0.60
CA ALA A 461 -12.18 30.05 -1.30
C ALA A 461 -11.00 29.84 -0.35
N ALA A 462 -10.71 30.84 0.50
CA ALA A 462 -9.70 30.71 1.55
C ALA A 462 -10.06 29.61 2.56
N ALA A 463 -11.34 29.50 2.94
CA ALA A 463 -11.82 28.46 3.85
C ALA A 463 -11.73 27.05 3.21
N ALA A 464 -12.00 26.93 1.91
CA ALA A 464 -11.84 25.66 1.19
C ALA A 464 -10.36 25.22 1.11
N HIS A 465 -9.44 26.18 0.91
CA HIS A 465 -7.99 25.90 0.92
C HIS A 465 -7.52 25.37 2.27
N ASP A 466 -7.91 26.06 3.36
CA ASP A 466 -7.62 25.62 4.73
C ASP A 466 -8.17 24.22 5.02
N ALA A 467 -9.41 23.97 4.64
CA ALA A 467 -10.08 22.69 4.88
C ALA A 467 -9.35 21.55 4.18
N VAL A 468 -9.00 21.71 2.90
CA VAL A 468 -8.29 20.65 2.16
C VAL A 468 -6.90 20.40 2.74
N LYS A 469 -6.10 21.44 3.01
CA LYS A 469 -4.75 21.26 3.57
C LYS A 469 -4.75 20.67 4.98
N THR A 470 -5.73 21.05 5.81
CA THR A 470 -5.89 20.46 7.14
C THR A 470 -6.27 18.99 7.04
N LEU A 471 -7.26 18.65 6.18
CA LEU A 471 -7.64 17.25 5.96
C LEU A 471 -6.47 16.43 5.40
N ASP A 472 -5.64 17.02 4.55
CA ASP A 472 -4.45 16.38 3.99
C ASP A 472 -3.46 16.00 5.09
N LEU A 473 -3.12 16.93 5.99
CA LEU A 473 -2.30 16.63 7.18
C LEU A 473 -2.93 15.53 8.06
N LEU A 474 -4.23 15.64 8.35
CA LEU A 474 -4.91 14.70 9.25
C LEU A 474 -4.98 13.29 8.70
N LEU A 475 -5.15 13.12 7.39
CA LEU A 475 -5.18 11.81 6.75
C LEU A 475 -3.79 11.15 6.74
N HIS A 476 -2.72 11.90 6.45
CA HIS A 476 -1.34 11.39 6.57
C HIS A 476 -0.99 11.05 8.02
N ALA A 477 -1.40 11.88 8.99
CA ALA A 477 -1.15 11.61 10.40
C ALA A 477 -2.08 10.53 11.01
N HIS A 478 -3.01 9.98 10.22
CA HIS A 478 -4.05 9.03 10.67
C HIS A 478 -4.91 9.53 11.84
N LEU A 479 -5.12 10.85 11.95
CA LEU A 479 -5.81 11.52 13.09
C LEU A 479 -7.31 11.74 12.88
N LEU A 480 -7.90 11.12 11.85
CA LEU A 480 -9.32 11.29 11.54
C LEU A 480 -10.14 10.15 12.18
N GLY A 481 -10.62 10.38 13.41
CA GLY A 481 -11.57 9.48 14.09
C GLY A 481 -13.02 9.62 13.57
N ASP A 482 -13.97 8.86 14.12
CA ASP A 482 -15.38 8.85 13.66
C ASP A 482 -16.04 10.25 13.70
N SER A 483 -15.90 10.99 14.81
CA SER A 483 -16.40 12.37 14.93
C SER A 483 -15.72 13.32 13.94
N GLY A 484 -14.43 13.10 13.68
CA GLY A 484 -13.65 13.84 12.70
C GLY A 484 -14.16 13.63 11.27
N HIS A 485 -14.58 12.42 10.93
CA HIS A 485 -15.17 12.11 9.61
C HIS A 485 -16.48 12.86 9.37
N ASP A 486 -17.33 13.00 10.39
CA ASP A 486 -18.56 13.78 10.29
C ASP A 486 -18.29 15.27 10.04
N LEU A 487 -17.32 15.85 10.77
CA LEU A 487 -16.88 17.23 10.57
C LEU A 487 -16.22 17.44 9.20
N ALA A 488 -15.38 16.50 8.77
CA ALA A 488 -14.77 16.52 7.45
C ALA A 488 -15.85 16.49 6.36
N THR A 489 -16.86 15.64 6.50
CA THR A 489 -17.99 15.56 5.58
C THR A 489 -18.76 16.88 5.52
N ASP A 490 -19.06 17.51 6.65
CA ASP A 490 -19.75 18.82 6.70
C ASP A 490 -18.91 19.94 6.06
N LEU A 491 -17.58 19.94 6.26
CA LEU A 491 -16.66 20.87 5.61
C LEU A 491 -16.62 20.66 4.09
N LEU A 492 -16.52 19.41 3.65
CA LEU A 492 -16.46 19.07 2.23
C LEU A 492 -17.76 19.47 1.53
N ASP A 493 -18.91 19.07 2.08
CA ASP A 493 -20.25 19.34 1.53
C ASP A 493 -20.54 20.84 1.44
N ARG A 494 -20.27 21.61 2.50
CA ARG A 494 -20.71 23.02 2.56
C ARG A 494 -19.68 24.02 2.08
N VAL A 495 -18.39 23.69 2.07
CA VAL A 495 -17.30 24.64 1.81
C VAL A 495 -16.49 24.22 0.59
N VAL A 496 -15.91 23.03 0.60
CA VAL A 496 -14.92 22.64 -0.43
C VAL A 496 -15.58 22.33 -1.78
N VAL A 497 -16.59 21.46 -1.80
CA VAL A 497 -17.20 21.00 -3.05
C VAL A 497 -17.89 22.13 -3.83
N PRO A 498 -18.62 23.08 -3.19
CA PRO A 498 -19.18 24.23 -3.90
C PRO A 498 -18.12 25.08 -4.62
N VAL A 499 -16.93 25.28 -4.02
CA VAL A 499 -15.82 26.02 -4.66
C VAL A 499 -15.21 25.20 -5.79
N LEU A 500 -14.97 23.90 -5.59
CA LEU A 500 -14.42 23.02 -6.63
C LEU A 500 -15.33 22.93 -7.88
N CYS A 501 -16.65 22.98 -7.68
CA CYS A 501 -17.63 22.93 -8.78
C CYS A 501 -17.88 24.29 -9.46
N ASP A 502 -17.28 25.37 -8.95
CA ASP A 502 -17.30 26.68 -9.58
C ASP A 502 -16.23 26.76 -10.68
N HIS A 503 -16.60 27.27 -11.86
CA HIS A 503 -15.72 27.25 -13.02
C HIS A 503 -14.63 28.34 -12.99
N GLU A 504 -14.75 29.34 -12.12
CA GLU A 504 -13.73 30.38 -11.93
C GLU A 504 -12.95 30.15 -10.63
N ALA A 505 -13.64 29.89 -9.52
CA ALA A 505 -13.01 29.71 -8.21
C ALA A 505 -12.34 28.34 -8.05
N GLY A 506 -12.86 27.28 -8.69
CA GLY A 506 -12.29 25.93 -8.64
C GLY A 506 -10.85 25.87 -9.18
N PRO A 507 -10.57 26.34 -10.41
CA PRO A 507 -9.22 26.42 -10.96
C PRO A 507 -8.25 27.22 -10.08
N ALA A 508 -8.70 28.34 -9.50
CA ALA A 508 -7.89 29.14 -8.59
C ALA A 508 -7.55 28.40 -7.30
N LEU A 509 -8.50 27.65 -6.72
CA LEU A 509 -8.30 26.83 -5.54
C LEU A 509 -7.26 25.72 -5.78
N VAL A 510 -7.42 24.92 -6.85
CA VAL A 510 -6.49 23.80 -7.12
C VAL A 510 -5.08 24.29 -7.44
N ALA A 511 -4.94 25.43 -8.14
CA ALA A 511 -3.65 26.06 -8.39
C ALA A 511 -2.97 26.50 -7.09
N GLY A 512 -3.73 26.99 -6.11
CA GLY A 512 -3.21 27.36 -4.79
C GLY A 512 -2.93 26.17 -3.87
N LEU A 513 -3.60 25.03 -4.05
CA LEU A 513 -3.38 23.81 -3.27
C LEU A 513 -2.11 23.06 -3.67
N GLY A 514 -1.80 23.00 -4.97
CA GLY A 514 -0.74 22.13 -5.48
C GLY A 514 -1.07 20.65 -5.30
N ALA A 515 -0.07 19.78 -5.18
CA ALA A 515 -0.29 18.35 -4.93
C ALA A 515 -0.85 18.11 -3.50
N VAL A 516 -1.69 17.09 -3.37
CA VAL A 516 -2.24 16.58 -2.10
C VAL A 516 -2.10 15.06 -2.06
N GLY A 517 -2.20 14.47 -0.87
CA GLY A 517 -2.08 13.02 -0.68
C GLY A 517 -3.15 12.22 -1.40
N THR A 518 -2.86 10.96 -1.71
CA THR A 518 -3.78 10.07 -2.44
C THR A 518 -5.08 9.83 -1.68
N ASP A 519 -5.05 9.69 -0.35
CA ASP A 519 -6.25 9.49 0.47
C ASP A 519 -7.13 10.74 0.51
N THR A 520 -6.51 11.92 0.54
CA THR A 520 -7.19 13.21 0.41
C THR A 520 -7.88 13.32 -0.94
N CYS A 521 -7.21 12.96 -2.03
CA CYS A 521 -7.82 12.89 -3.36
C CYS A 521 -9.03 11.95 -3.38
N ARG A 522 -8.93 10.73 -2.82
CA ARG A 522 -10.07 9.77 -2.78
C ARG A 522 -11.25 10.31 -1.98
N LEU A 523 -10.98 10.96 -0.85
CA LEU A 523 -12.00 11.61 -0.02
C LEU A 523 -12.70 12.73 -0.81
N LEU A 524 -11.93 13.58 -1.48
CA LEU A 524 -12.45 14.66 -2.33
C LEU A 524 -13.26 14.13 -3.51
N GLN A 525 -12.77 13.10 -4.21
CA GLN A 525 -13.50 12.46 -5.32
C GLN A 525 -14.87 11.97 -4.85
N SER A 526 -14.92 11.29 -3.70
CA SER A 526 -16.16 10.78 -3.11
C SER A 526 -17.12 11.91 -2.73
N ALA A 527 -16.62 12.95 -2.07
CA ALA A 527 -17.41 14.11 -1.67
C ALA A 527 -17.96 14.89 -2.88
N VAL A 528 -17.13 15.12 -3.89
CA VAL A 528 -17.53 15.82 -5.12
C VAL A 528 -18.66 15.07 -5.83
N VAL A 529 -18.51 13.76 -6.03
CA VAL A 529 -19.50 12.97 -6.78
C VAL A 529 -20.82 12.79 -6.02
N GLY A 530 -20.76 12.71 -4.69
CA GLY A 530 -21.96 12.64 -3.84
C GLY A 530 -22.73 13.96 -3.74
N HIS A 531 -22.12 15.09 -4.13
CA HIS A 531 -22.70 16.40 -3.90
C HIS A 531 -23.72 16.81 -4.97
N PRO A 532 -24.87 17.41 -4.60
CA PRO A 532 -25.93 17.79 -5.55
C PRO A 532 -25.50 18.76 -6.65
N VAL A 533 -24.51 19.64 -6.40
CA VAL A 533 -24.02 20.60 -7.42
C VAL A 533 -23.30 19.88 -8.57
N PHE A 534 -22.58 18.80 -8.28
CA PHE A 534 -21.92 17.98 -9.30
C PHE A 534 -22.95 17.11 -10.03
N ALA A 535 -23.72 16.32 -9.28
CA ALA A 535 -24.72 15.39 -9.85
C ALA A 535 -25.85 16.10 -10.60
N GLY A 536 -26.16 17.36 -10.24
CA GLY A 536 -27.24 18.15 -10.83
C GLY A 536 -26.96 18.67 -12.26
N ARG A 537 -25.74 18.51 -12.79
CA ARG A 537 -25.35 18.96 -14.14
C ARG A 537 -25.08 17.76 -15.07
N PRO A 538 -25.24 17.91 -16.40
CA PRO A 538 -24.82 16.88 -17.36
C PRO A 538 -23.31 16.63 -17.33
N LEU A 539 -22.88 15.39 -17.58
CA LEU A 539 -21.47 15.07 -17.81
C LEU A 539 -20.89 15.93 -18.94
N GLY A 540 -19.64 16.34 -18.77
CA GLY A 540 -18.92 17.28 -19.64
C GLY A 540 -19.07 18.74 -19.24
N THR A 541 -19.84 19.04 -18.19
CA THR A 541 -20.10 20.41 -17.71
C THR A 541 -20.05 20.57 -16.19
N ARG A 542 -19.65 19.51 -15.46
CA ARG A 542 -19.71 19.52 -13.99
C ARG A 542 -18.53 20.30 -13.41
N LEU A 543 -17.32 20.00 -13.86
CA LEU A 543 -16.07 20.58 -13.36
C LEU A 543 -15.28 21.27 -14.47
N ALA A 544 -14.47 22.26 -14.07
CA ALA A 544 -13.51 22.90 -14.96
C ALA A 544 -12.35 21.94 -15.31
N PRO A 545 -11.73 22.05 -16.50
CA PRO A 545 -10.66 21.14 -16.95
C PRO A 545 -9.47 21.01 -16.01
N ASP A 546 -9.06 22.09 -15.35
CA ASP A 546 -7.91 22.07 -14.43
C ASP A 546 -8.24 21.34 -13.12
N VAL A 547 -9.48 21.45 -12.64
CA VAL A 547 -9.97 20.70 -11.47
C VAL A 547 -10.07 19.21 -11.79
N LEU A 548 -10.56 18.87 -12.99
CA LEU A 548 -10.62 17.49 -13.47
C LEU A 548 -9.23 16.85 -13.55
N ARG A 549 -8.25 17.58 -14.12
CA ARG A 549 -6.86 17.09 -14.20
C ARG A 549 -6.29 16.84 -12.80
N TRP A 550 -6.51 17.77 -11.88
CA TRP A 550 -6.02 17.68 -10.50
C TRP A 550 -6.62 16.51 -9.71
N LEU A 551 -7.92 16.24 -9.84
CA LEU A 551 -8.59 15.14 -9.13
C LEU A 551 -8.25 13.75 -9.66
N VAL A 552 -7.79 13.63 -10.92
CA VAL A 552 -7.52 12.34 -11.58
C VAL A 552 -6.04 11.97 -11.51
N ASP A 553 -5.14 12.94 -11.34
CA ASP A 553 -3.70 12.71 -11.40
C ASP A 553 -3.24 11.62 -10.43
N GLU A 554 -2.35 10.74 -10.89
CA GLU A 554 -1.79 9.59 -10.16
C GLU A 554 -2.76 8.48 -9.70
N VAL A 555 -4.06 8.52 -10.02
CA VAL A 555 -5.02 7.47 -9.63
C VAL A 555 -5.32 6.51 -10.77
N ARG A 556 -5.17 5.19 -10.51
CA ARG A 556 -5.51 4.14 -11.47
C ARG A 556 -7.02 4.08 -11.71
N VAL A 557 -7.42 4.30 -12.96
CA VAL A 557 -8.81 4.19 -13.43
C VAL A 557 -9.13 2.72 -13.80
N PRO A 558 -10.37 2.23 -13.56
CA PRO A 558 -10.77 0.89 -13.98
C PRO A 558 -10.63 0.69 -15.49
N THR A 559 -10.13 -0.48 -15.90
CA THR A 559 -10.05 -0.84 -17.33
C THR A 559 -11.41 -1.30 -17.87
N ALA A 560 -11.56 -1.35 -19.20
CA ALA A 560 -12.76 -1.89 -19.82
C ALA A 560 -13.03 -3.34 -19.38
N GLU A 561 -12.01 -4.19 -19.34
CA GLU A 561 -12.13 -5.59 -18.88
C GLU A 561 -12.58 -5.69 -17.42
N GLU A 562 -12.11 -4.78 -16.56
CA GLU A 562 -12.50 -4.74 -15.17
C GLU A 562 -13.95 -4.29 -14.97
N LEU A 563 -14.43 -3.35 -15.78
CA LEU A 563 -15.84 -2.93 -15.79
C LEU A 563 -16.75 -4.07 -16.27
N THR A 564 -16.31 -4.83 -17.27
CA THR A 564 -17.00 -6.04 -17.73
C THR A 564 -17.09 -7.09 -16.63
N ALA A 565 -15.98 -7.37 -15.94
CA ALA A 565 -15.95 -8.36 -14.86
C ALA A 565 -16.79 -7.92 -13.65
N ALA A 566 -16.88 -6.62 -13.38
CA ALA A 566 -17.63 -6.05 -12.27
C ALA A 566 -18.36 -4.75 -12.67
N PRO A 567 -19.54 -4.84 -13.31
CA PRO A 567 -20.33 -3.70 -13.77
C PRO A 567 -20.57 -2.60 -12.74
N SER A 568 -20.77 -2.98 -11.47
CA SER A 568 -21.02 -2.04 -10.37
C SER A 568 -19.88 -1.04 -10.14
N ARG A 569 -18.66 -1.33 -10.63
CA ARG A 569 -17.50 -0.43 -10.52
C ARG A 569 -17.70 0.88 -11.28
N CYS A 570 -18.59 0.95 -12.27
CA CYS A 570 -18.92 2.23 -12.93
C CYS A 570 -19.59 3.25 -11.98
N ALA A 571 -20.08 2.80 -10.82
CA ALA A 571 -20.60 3.65 -9.77
C ALA A 571 -19.48 4.38 -8.97
N GLU A 572 -18.22 3.93 -9.06
CA GLU A 572 -17.08 4.50 -8.34
C GLU A 572 -16.92 6.01 -8.65
N PRO A 573 -16.58 6.85 -7.65
CA PRO A 573 -16.46 8.30 -7.84
C PRO A 573 -15.50 8.70 -8.97
N LEU A 574 -14.36 8.02 -9.06
CA LEU A 574 -13.38 8.29 -10.12
C LEU A 574 -13.95 8.07 -11.51
N CYS A 575 -14.83 7.08 -11.71
CA CYS A 575 -15.49 6.86 -13.00
C CYS A 575 -16.37 8.04 -13.41
N ALA A 576 -17.05 8.69 -12.46
CA ALA A 576 -17.86 9.87 -12.73
C ALA A 576 -17.02 11.08 -13.15
N ILE A 577 -15.88 11.29 -12.48
CA ILE A 577 -14.95 12.40 -12.75
C ILE A 577 -14.26 12.20 -14.10
N VAL A 578 -13.77 10.98 -14.38
CA VAL A 578 -13.16 10.65 -15.69
C VAL A 578 -14.19 10.77 -16.81
N ALA A 579 -15.43 10.31 -16.62
CA ALA A 579 -16.48 10.48 -17.60
C ALA A 579 -16.77 11.97 -17.88
N ASP A 580 -16.83 12.82 -16.84
CA ASP A 580 -17.00 14.27 -17.01
C ASP A 580 -15.86 14.87 -17.85
N ALA A 581 -14.61 14.47 -17.61
CA ALA A 581 -13.47 14.89 -18.42
C ALA A 581 -13.58 14.44 -19.88
N VAL A 582 -13.92 13.17 -20.14
CA VAL A 582 -14.09 12.66 -21.51
C VAL A 582 -15.17 13.43 -22.24
N PHE A 583 -16.36 13.60 -21.64
CA PHE A 583 -17.46 14.33 -22.27
C PHE A 583 -17.15 15.82 -22.47
N SER A 584 -16.38 16.45 -21.58
CA SER A 584 -15.93 17.83 -21.73
C SER A 584 -15.04 17.99 -22.97
N VAL A 585 -14.13 17.04 -23.19
CA VAL A 585 -13.25 17.04 -24.36
C VAL A 585 -14.02 16.73 -25.64
N VAL A 586 -14.93 15.74 -25.64
CA VAL A 586 -15.79 15.43 -26.80
C VAL A 586 -16.59 16.67 -27.21
N LYS A 587 -17.16 17.38 -26.25
CA LYS A 587 -17.92 18.62 -26.48
C LYS A 587 -17.08 19.75 -27.09
N SER A 588 -15.78 19.81 -26.75
CA SER A 588 -14.86 20.83 -27.30
C SER A 588 -14.52 20.62 -28.79
N GLY A 589 -14.72 19.42 -29.35
CA GLY A 589 -14.56 19.13 -30.77
C GLY A 589 -13.12 19.15 -31.33
N THR A 590 -12.09 19.13 -30.48
CA THR A 590 -10.69 19.29 -30.93
C THR A 590 -10.02 17.95 -31.28
N ALA A 591 -9.71 17.73 -32.56
CA ALA A 591 -9.11 16.49 -33.08
C ALA A 591 -7.75 16.11 -32.41
N VAL A 592 -7.01 17.11 -31.92
CA VAL A 592 -5.73 16.93 -31.20
C VAL A 592 -5.91 16.16 -29.89
N HIS A 593 -7.08 16.23 -29.26
CA HIS A 593 -7.35 15.56 -27.99
C HIS A 593 -7.97 14.17 -28.14
N LYS A 594 -8.34 13.74 -29.36
CA LYS A 594 -8.97 12.42 -29.60
C LYS A 594 -8.17 11.26 -29.02
N LYS A 595 -6.86 11.24 -29.27
CA LYS A 595 -5.95 10.19 -28.75
C LYS A 595 -5.84 10.18 -27.22
N ALA A 596 -6.10 11.31 -26.55
CA ALA A 596 -5.93 11.43 -25.10
C ALA A 596 -7.09 10.81 -24.32
N TRP A 597 -8.29 10.72 -24.91
CA TRP A 597 -9.48 10.16 -24.25
C TRP A 597 -9.97 8.83 -24.84
N GLU A 598 -9.50 8.42 -26.01
CA GLU A 598 -9.95 7.19 -26.69
C GLU A 598 -9.87 5.94 -25.80
N GLY A 599 -8.82 5.81 -24.97
CA GLY A 599 -8.68 4.72 -24.01
C GLY A 599 -9.71 4.71 -22.88
N TYR A 600 -10.35 5.84 -22.60
CA TYR A 600 -11.35 6.02 -21.54
C TYR A 600 -12.79 6.06 -22.06
N ALA A 601 -13.00 5.99 -23.37
CA ALA A 601 -14.32 6.01 -23.99
C ALA A 601 -15.24 4.86 -23.49
N PRO A 602 -14.77 3.61 -23.31
CA PRO A 602 -15.56 2.55 -22.68
C PRO A 602 -16.10 2.97 -21.32
N LEU A 603 -15.23 3.42 -20.41
CA LEU A 603 -15.63 3.83 -19.07
C LEU A 603 -16.63 4.99 -19.10
N ALA A 604 -16.41 5.99 -19.95
CA ALA A 604 -17.32 7.13 -20.07
C ALA A 604 -18.72 6.71 -20.53
N LEU A 605 -18.82 5.75 -21.45
CA LEU A 605 -20.10 5.19 -21.89
C LEU A 605 -20.77 4.34 -20.80
N TRP A 606 -20.00 3.46 -20.14
CA TRP A 606 -20.51 2.67 -19.01
C TRP A 606 -21.09 3.57 -17.91
N ARG A 607 -20.39 4.67 -17.59
CA ARG A 607 -20.85 5.64 -16.61
C ARG A 607 -22.09 6.41 -17.06
N SER A 608 -22.16 6.85 -18.32
CA SER A 608 -23.31 7.60 -18.81
C SER A 608 -24.58 6.75 -18.85
N ILE A 609 -24.47 5.48 -19.24
CA ILE A 609 -25.59 4.53 -19.22
C ILE A 609 -26.01 4.22 -17.78
N TYR A 610 -25.05 4.03 -16.86
CA TYR A 610 -25.35 3.87 -15.44
C TYR A 610 -26.13 5.08 -14.88
N GLU A 611 -25.70 6.32 -15.15
CA GLU A 611 -26.41 7.51 -14.68
C GLU A 611 -27.81 7.62 -15.30
N ALA A 612 -27.96 7.31 -16.59
CA ALA A 612 -29.27 7.25 -17.23
C ALA A 612 -30.18 6.19 -16.57
N SER A 613 -29.63 5.02 -16.22
CA SER A 613 -30.38 3.95 -15.53
C SER A 613 -30.83 4.31 -14.12
N ALA A 614 -30.12 5.23 -13.47
CA ALA A 614 -30.47 5.79 -12.17
C ALA A 614 -31.43 7.00 -12.26
N GLY A 615 -31.95 7.33 -13.45
CA GLY A 615 -32.82 8.49 -13.68
C GLY A 615 -32.07 9.84 -13.78
N GLY A 616 -30.76 9.79 -13.99
CA GLY A 616 -29.88 10.94 -14.16
C GLY A 616 -29.83 11.48 -15.60
N TRP A 617 -28.82 12.32 -15.87
CA TRP A 617 -28.67 12.99 -17.16
C TRP A 617 -28.08 12.07 -18.22
N ALA A 618 -28.65 12.14 -19.41
CA ALA A 618 -28.05 11.62 -20.63
C ALA A 618 -27.31 12.73 -21.38
N PRO A 619 -25.98 12.61 -21.59
CA PRO A 619 -25.27 13.57 -22.41
C PRO A 619 -25.77 13.55 -23.86
N SER A 620 -25.94 14.71 -24.48
CA SER A 620 -26.28 14.81 -25.91
C SER A 620 -25.16 14.28 -26.81
N GLU A 621 -23.94 14.23 -26.29
CA GLU A 621 -22.70 13.89 -26.97
C GLU A 621 -22.39 12.38 -26.96
N VAL A 622 -23.29 11.53 -26.43
CA VAL A 622 -23.09 10.06 -26.41
C VAL A 622 -22.93 9.51 -27.82
N ASP A 623 -23.70 10.02 -28.80
CA ASP A 623 -23.59 9.57 -30.19
C ASP A 623 -22.17 9.86 -30.75
N ALA A 624 -21.62 11.05 -30.46
CA ALA A 624 -20.27 11.42 -30.88
C ALA A 624 -19.17 10.59 -30.20
N LEU A 625 -19.38 10.17 -28.95
CA LEU A 625 -18.48 9.25 -28.25
C LEU A 625 -18.49 7.86 -28.90
N VAL A 626 -19.69 7.35 -29.21
CA VAL A 626 -19.86 6.04 -29.85
C VAL A 626 -19.24 6.00 -31.24
N ASP A 627 -19.49 7.03 -32.06
CA ASP A 627 -18.96 7.12 -33.43
C ASP A 627 -17.42 7.23 -33.48
N ALA A 628 -16.83 7.79 -32.44
CA ALA A 628 -15.40 8.09 -32.40
C ALA A 628 -14.53 6.91 -31.93
N TYR A 629 -15.11 5.91 -31.26
CA TYR A 629 -14.42 4.74 -30.72
C TYR A 629 -14.76 3.46 -31.50
N ALA A 630 -13.77 2.61 -31.75
CA ALA A 630 -13.97 1.35 -32.48
C ALA A 630 -14.47 0.25 -31.52
N TRP A 631 -15.78 0.15 -31.37
CA TRP A 631 -16.41 -0.86 -30.50
C TRP A 631 -16.39 -2.26 -31.12
N THR A 632 -16.17 -3.26 -30.28
CA THR A 632 -16.30 -4.67 -30.66
C THR A 632 -17.68 -5.23 -30.31
N VAL A 633 -18.08 -6.31 -30.97
CA VAL A 633 -19.35 -7.00 -30.68
C VAL A 633 -19.43 -7.48 -29.24
N ALA A 634 -18.32 -8.01 -28.71
CA ALA A 634 -18.25 -8.49 -27.32
C ALA A 634 -18.52 -7.36 -26.31
N GLN A 635 -17.92 -6.18 -26.49
CA GLN A 635 -18.14 -5.03 -25.62
C GLN A 635 -19.61 -4.56 -25.61
N TRP A 636 -20.28 -4.59 -26.77
CA TRP A 636 -21.72 -4.29 -26.83
C TRP A 636 -22.55 -5.34 -26.11
N CYS A 637 -22.19 -6.62 -26.23
CA CYS A 637 -22.88 -7.70 -25.54
C CYS A 637 -22.77 -7.56 -24.01
N GLU A 638 -21.59 -7.18 -23.53
CA GLU A 638 -21.33 -6.95 -22.10
C GLU A 638 -22.15 -5.76 -21.57
N LEU A 639 -22.18 -4.64 -22.32
CA LEU A 639 -23.00 -3.48 -21.99
C LEU A 639 -24.50 -3.80 -21.95
N ILE A 640 -25.00 -4.57 -22.91
CA ILE A 640 -26.40 -5.04 -22.94
C ILE A 640 -26.70 -5.93 -21.74
N GLY A 641 -25.77 -6.83 -21.38
CA GLY A 641 -25.91 -7.68 -20.21
C GLY A 641 -26.00 -6.90 -18.90
N ALA A 642 -25.25 -5.81 -18.77
CA ALA A 642 -25.25 -4.94 -17.59
C ALA A 642 -26.44 -3.97 -17.57
N PHE A 643 -26.84 -3.41 -18.71
CA PHE A 643 -27.85 -2.35 -18.83
C PHE A 643 -28.87 -2.61 -19.94
N PRO A 644 -29.69 -3.67 -19.85
CA PRO A 644 -30.54 -4.11 -20.95
C PRO A 644 -31.52 -3.02 -21.42
N ASP A 645 -32.06 -2.20 -20.52
CA ASP A 645 -33.09 -1.23 -20.92
C ASP A 645 -32.52 0.12 -21.39
N HIS A 646 -31.20 0.32 -21.33
CA HIS A 646 -30.58 1.64 -21.49
C HIS A 646 -29.57 1.73 -22.64
N VAL A 647 -29.32 0.62 -23.37
CA VAL A 647 -28.53 0.63 -24.61
C VAL A 647 -29.45 0.97 -25.79
N ALA A 648 -29.25 2.13 -26.41
CA ALA A 648 -30.08 2.56 -27.53
C ALA A 648 -29.84 1.69 -28.79
N PRO A 649 -30.88 1.25 -29.52
CA PRO A 649 -30.72 0.40 -30.70
C PRO A 649 -29.78 0.98 -31.77
N ARG A 650 -29.74 2.31 -31.96
CA ARG A 650 -28.85 2.95 -32.93
C ARG A 650 -27.37 2.66 -32.71
N PHE A 651 -26.93 2.45 -31.47
CA PHE A 651 -25.54 2.12 -31.17
C PHE A 651 -25.12 0.74 -31.68
N LEU A 652 -26.10 -0.15 -31.86
CA LEU A 652 -25.91 -1.53 -32.28
C LEU A 652 -26.01 -1.69 -33.81
N LEU A 653 -26.39 -0.63 -34.54
CA LEU A 653 -26.58 -0.66 -35.99
C LEU A 653 -25.32 -1.11 -36.76
N PRO A 654 -24.09 -0.61 -36.47
CA PRO A 654 -22.89 -1.09 -37.17
C PRO A 654 -22.67 -2.60 -37.00
N VAL A 655 -22.89 -3.13 -35.79
CA VAL A 655 -22.77 -4.56 -35.49
C VAL A 655 -23.82 -5.37 -36.26
N LEU A 656 -25.07 -4.90 -36.28
CA LEU A 656 -26.16 -5.56 -37.01
C LEU A 656 -25.91 -5.64 -38.52
N VAL A 657 -25.15 -4.71 -39.09
CA VAL A 657 -24.92 -4.61 -40.54
C VAL A 657 -23.61 -5.26 -40.97
N LEU A 658 -22.53 -5.08 -40.20
CA LEU A 658 -21.17 -5.41 -40.66
C LEU A 658 -20.65 -6.76 -40.15
N GLU A 659 -21.13 -7.24 -39.00
CA GLU A 659 -20.59 -8.43 -38.35
C GLU A 659 -21.29 -9.70 -38.85
N PRO A 660 -20.59 -10.82 -39.09
CA PRO A 660 -21.20 -12.07 -39.56
C PRO A 660 -22.12 -12.69 -38.50
N TRP A 661 -23.08 -13.53 -38.93
CA TRP A 661 -23.96 -14.21 -37.99
C TRP A 661 -23.17 -15.12 -37.04
N GLY A 662 -23.44 -14.98 -35.74
CA GLY A 662 -22.79 -15.70 -34.65
C GLY A 662 -23.57 -15.53 -33.34
N PRO A 663 -23.15 -16.17 -32.25
CA PRO A 663 -23.89 -16.17 -30.99
C PRO A 663 -24.05 -14.75 -30.40
N GLU A 664 -23.06 -13.87 -30.59
CA GLU A 664 -23.10 -12.48 -30.11
C GLU A 664 -24.10 -11.63 -30.90
N VAL A 665 -24.11 -11.73 -32.23
CA VAL A 665 -25.08 -11.04 -33.09
C VAL A 665 -26.49 -11.55 -32.83
N GLU A 666 -26.67 -12.86 -32.65
CA GLU A 666 -27.96 -13.46 -32.29
C GLU A 666 -28.48 -12.90 -30.95
N MET A 667 -27.60 -12.73 -29.96
CA MET A 667 -27.95 -12.12 -28.68
C MET A 667 -28.42 -10.68 -28.84
N ILE A 668 -27.68 -9.87 -29.61
CA ILE A 668 -28.04 -8.47 -29.90
C ILE A 668 -29.39 -8.38 -30.63
N VAL A 669 -29.63 -9.25 -31.60
CA VAL A 669 -30.89 -9.30 -32.35
C VAL A 669 -32.06 -9.67 -31.43
N LYS A 670 -31.89 -10.69 -30.58
CA LYS A 670 -32.89 -11.08 -29.56
C LYS A 670 -33.17 -9.97 -28.56
N HIS A 671 -32.12 -9.26 -28.15
CA HIS A 671 -32.22 -8.12 -27.24
C HIS A 671 -33.07 -6.99 -27.83
N ILE A 672 -32.75 -6.58 -29.05
CA ILE A 672 -33.51 -5.53 -29.76
C ILE A 672 -34.95 -5.99 -29.99
N ASP A 673 -35.19 -7.27 -30.29
CA ASP A 673 -36.53 -7.85 -30.40
C ASP A 673 -37.35 -7.70 -29.12
N ALA A 674 -36.79 -8.15 -28.00
CA ALA A 674 -37.45 -8.06 -26.69
C ALA A 674 -37.81 -6.62 -26.31
N ASN A 675 -36.98 -5.64 -26.71
CA ASN A 675 -37.12 -4.24 -26.35
C ASN A 675 -37.80 -3.35 -27.40
N ARG A 676 -38.42 -3.94 -28.44
CA ARG A 676 -39.12 -3.21 -29.54
C ARG A 676 -40.18 -2.20 -29.06
N GLY A 677 -40.80 -2.43 -27.90
CA GLY A 677 -41.84 -1.58 -27.31
C GLY A 677 -41.38 -0.67 -26.17
N GLY A 678 -40.14 -0.82 -25.71
CA GLY A 678 -39.63 -0.23 -24.46
C GLY A 678 -38.73 0.99 -24.64
N ALA A 679 -38.56 1.51 -25.85
CA ALA A 679 -37.66 2.63 -26.14
C ALA A 679 -38.13 3.98 -25.53
N GLN A 680 -38.16 4.09 -24.20
CA GLN A 680 -37.87 5.35 -23.53
C GLN A 680 -36.37 5.53 -23.60
N ALA A 681 -35.92 6.08 -24.72
CA ALA A 681 -34.54 6.39 -24.96
C ALA A 681 -34.01 7.34 -23.87
N VAL A 682 -32.74 7.10 -23.56
CA VAL A 682 -31.80 7.98 -22.83
C VAL A 682 -31.91 9.46 -23.30
N SER A 683 -32.44 9.74 -24.48
CA SER A 683 -32.82 11.09 -24.94
C SER A 683 -34.28 11.10 -25.40
N GLY A 684 -35.08 12.05 -24.89
CA GLY A 684 -36.51 12.17 -25.22
C GLY A 684 -36.78 12.26 -26.73
N ALA A 685 -37.87 11.61 -27.16
CA ALA A 685 -38.30 11.33 -28.53
C ALA A 685 -37.48 10.24 -29.28
N ALA A 686 -38.19 9.29 -29.89
CA ALA A 686 -37.57 8.17 -30.62
C ALA A 686 -36.69 8.68 -31.77
N HIS A 687 -35.38 8.46 -31.68
CA HIS A 687 -34.44 8.85 -32.72
C HIS A 687 -34.76 8.08 -34.02
N PRO A 688 -34.77 8.73 -35.21
CA PRO A 688 -35.11 8.05 -36.47
C PRO A 688 -34.27 6.79 -36.74
N VAL A 689 -33.00 6.80 -36.34
CA VAL A 689 -32.05 5.68 -36.52
C VAL A 689 -32.36 4.49 -35.61
N ASP A 690 -33.01 4.69 -34.45
CA ASP A 690 -33.39 3.57 -33.57
C ASP A 690 -34.39 2.65 -34.29
N ARG A 691 -35.34 3.23 -35.04
CA ARG A 691 -36.31 2.47 -35.85
C ARG A 691 -35.63 1.71 -37.00
N LEU A 692 -34.58 2.28 -37.56
CA LEU A 692 -33.79 1.64 -38.62
C LEU A 692 -33.01 0.44 -38.07
N ALA A 693 -32.34 0.59 -36.93
CA ALA A 693 -31.66 -0.50 -36.24
C ALA A 693 -32.61 -1.66 -35.88
N VAL A 694 -33.80 -1.34 -35.36
CA VAL A 694 -34.85 -2.34 -35.11
C VAL A 694 -35.24 -3.08 -36.40
N SER A 695 -35.33 -2.37 -37.53
CA SER A 695 -35.68 -2.96 -38.83
C SER A 695 -34.58 -3.89 -39.36
N TRP A 696 -33.32 -3.51 -39.22
CA TRP A 696 -32.17 -4.37 -39.53
C TRP A 696 -32.16 -5.63 -38.67
N ALA A 697 -32.35 -5.52 -37.35
CA ALA A 697 -32.43 -6.67 -36.46
C ALA A 697 -33.58 -7.62 -36.81
N LEU A 698 -34.76 -7.07 -37.13
CA LEU A 698 -35.94 -7.82 -37.56
C LEU A 698 -35.70 -8.66 -38.81
N ILE A 699 -35.10 -8.08 -39.85
CA ILE A 699 -34.78 -8.79 -41.10
C ILE A 699 -33.79 -9.91 -40.82
N ARG A 700 -32.80 -9.64 -39.97
CA ARG A 700 -31.76 -10.61 -39.63
C ARG A 700 -32.29 -11.76 -38.77
N ALA A 701 -33.29 -11.51 -37.91
CA ALA A 701 -33.97 -12.52 -37.09
C ALA A 701 -34.95 -13.43 -37.85
N GLN A 702 -35.28 -13.10 -39.10
CA GLN A 702 -36.43 -13.68 -39.79
C GLN A 702 -36.09 -15.04 -40.42
N ASP A 703 -36.35 -16.12 -39.69
CA ASP A 703 -36.14 -17.50 -40.15
C ASP A 703 -37.42 -18.29 -40.42
N GLN A 704 -38.57 -17.78 -39.97
CA GLN A 704 -39.86 -18.49 -40.05
C GLN A 704 -40.78 -17.81 -41.05
N TRP A 705 -40.54 -18.09 -42.32
CA TRP A 705 -41.29 -17.51 -43.44
C TRP A 705 -42.63 -18.21 -43.68
N ASP A 706 -42.77 -19.46 -43.25
CA ASP A 706 -43.96 -20.31 -43.34
C ASP A 706 -45.19 -19.80 -42.55
N ARG A 707 -44.97 -18.88 -41.60
CA ARG A 707 -45.99 -18.38 -40.66
C ARG A 707 -46.52 -16.99 -40.97
N ILE A 708 -46.09 -16.39 -42.06
CA ILE A 708 -46.44 -15.02 -42.45
C ILE A 708 -47.47 -15.09 -43.58
N ASP A 709 -48.61 -14.41 -43.44
CA ASP A 709 -49.62 -14.26 -44.50
C ASP A 709 -49.38 -12.97 -45.34
N ASP A 710 -50.07 -12.84 -46.47
CA ASP A 710 -49.91 -11.70 -47.40
C ASP A 710 -50.08 -10.31 -46.72
N PRO A 711 -51.13 -10.04 -45.92
CA PRO A 711 -51.27 -8.75 -45.25
C PRO A 711 -50.21 -8.46 -44.18
N ARG A 712 -49.64 -9.49 -43.54
CA ARG A 712 -48.53 -9.34 -42.60
C ARG A 712 -47.21 -9.11 -43.33
N LEU A 713 -46.95 -9.84 -44.42
CA LEU A 713 -45.75 -9.65 -45.23
C LEU A 713 -45.71 -8.23 -45.82
N ARG A 714 -46.80 -7.77 -46.44
CA ARG A 714 -46.87 -6.39 -46.96
C ARG A 714 -46.55 -5.35 -45.89
N ARG A 715 -47.18 -5.44 -44.71
CA ARG A 715 -46.93 -4.50 -43.61
C ARG A 715 -45.50 -4.56 -43.09
N ALA A 716 -44.90 -5.76 -43.02
CA ALA A 716 -43.51 -5.93 -42.62
C ALA A 716 -42.54 -5.33 -43.65
N LEU A 717 -42.81 -5.51 -44.94
CA LEU A 717 -42.04 -4.91 -46.02
C LEU A 717 -42.14 -3.39 -46.03
N GLU A 718 -43.33 -2.80 -45.88
CA GLU A 718 -43.51 -1.35 -45.79
C GLU A 718 -42.79 -0.75 -44.57
N ARG A 719 -42.88 -1.42 -43.42
CA ARG A 719 -42.40 -0.90 -42.14
C ARG A 719 -40.91 -1.12 -41.92
N HIS A 720 -40.37 -2.24 -42.39
CA HIS A 720 -39.01 -2.70 -42.07
C HIS A 720 -38.19 -3.03 -43.32
N GLY A 721 -38.77 -3.73 -44.30
CA GLY A 721 -38.08 -4.08 -45.54
C GLY A 721 -37.61 -2.86 -46.34
N TRP A 722 -38.51 -1.90 -46.56
CA TRP A 722 -38.24 -0.72 -47.38
C TRP A 722 -37.17 0.20 -46.79
N PRO A 723 -37.23 0.60 -45.50
CA PRO A 723 -36.17 1.40 -44.89
C PRO A 723 -34.80 0.73 -44.99
N VAL A 724 -34.72 -0.59 -44.78
CA VAL A 724 -33.46 -1.33 -44.82
C VAL A 724 -32.90 -1.45 -46.24
N LEU A 725 -33.73 -1.74 -47.25
CA LEU A 725 -33.26 -1.78 -48.64
C LEU A 725 -32.79 -0.41 -49.13
N LYS A 726 -33.43 0.66 -48.68
CA LYS A 726 -33.01 2.04 -48.97
C LYS A 726 -31.67 2.35 -48.27
N ASP A 727 -31.53 2.02 -47.00
CA ASP A 727 -30.30 2.21 -46.24
C ASP A 727 -29.13 1.42 -46.82
N TYR A 728 -29.38 0.16 -47.23
CA TYR A 728 -28.39 -0.66 -47.93
C TYR A 728 -27.89 0.00 -49.22
N GLY A 729 -28.79 0.56 -50.03
CA GLY A 729 -28.42 1.22 -51.29
C GLY A 729 -27.77 2.60 -51.12
N ASP A 730 -28.10 3.34 -50.07
CA ASP A 730 -27.69 4.73 -49.88
C ASP A 730 -26.46 4.89 -48.96
N ALA A 731 -26.32 4.06 -47.93
CA ALA A 731 -25.42 4.31 -46.79
C ALA A 731 -24.49 3.13 -46.42
N CYS A 732 -24.82 1.90 -46.80
CA CYS A 732 -23.99 0.73 -46.51
C CYS A 732 -22.93 0.46 -47.59
N PRO A 733 -21.85 -0.27 -47.26
CA PRO A 733 -20.98 -0.84 -48.29
C PRO A 733 -21.71 -1.97 -49.03
N ALA A 734 -21.39 -2.14 -50.32
CA ALA A 734 -22.00 -3.18 -51.15
C ALA A 734 -21.77 -4.60 -50.60
N GLN A 735 -20.59 -4.84 -50.07
CA GLN A 735 -20.22 -6.13 -49.50
C GLN A 735 -20.55 -6.18 -48.01
N LEU A 736 -21.64 -6.86 -47.67
CA LEU A 736 -22.07 -7.18 -46.31
C LEU A 736 -21.89 -8.69 -46.02
N PRO A 737 -22.10 -9.15 -44.77
CA PRO A 737 -22.10 -10.56 -44.45
C PRO A 737 -23.06 -11.39 -45.33
N PRO A 738 -22.66 -12.59 -45.81
CA PRO A 738 -23.48 -13.39 -46.72
C PRO A 738 -24.87 -13.75 -46.18
N ASP A 739 -24.98 -14.03 -44.88
CA ASP A 739 -26.25 -14.32 -44.19
C ASP A 739 -27.24 -13.16 -44.29
N LEU A 740 -26.74 -11.94 -44.22
CA LEU A 740 -27.54 -10.73 -44.29
C LEU A 740 -27.91 -10.42 -45.74
N LEU A 741 -26.96 -10.54 -46.67
CA LEU A 741 -27.20 -10.31 -48.10
C LEU A 741 -28.24 -11.26 -48.68
N VAL A 742 -28.22 -12.54 -48.33
CA VAL A 742 -29.21 -13.51 -48.82
C VAL A 742 -30.62 -13.19 -48.29
N ARG A 743 -30.74 -12.75 -47.04
CA ARG A 743 -32.02 -12.28 -46.45
C ARG A 743 -32.52 -11.00 -47.12
N LEU A 744 -31.63 -10.05 -47.38
CA LEU A 744 -31.95 -8.84 -48.13
C LEU A 744 -32.44 -9.17 -49.55
N ALA A 745 -31.84 -10.17 -50.21
CA ALA A 745 -32.29 -10.64 -51.51
C ALA A 745 -33.71 -11.25 -51.44
N VAL A 746 -34.01 -12.07 -50.43
CA VAL A 746 -35.37 -12.60 -50.20
C VAL A 746 -36.38 -11.46 -49.95
N VAL A 747 -36.04 -10.50 -49.10
CA VAL A 747 -36.87 -9.31 -48.81
C VAL A 747 -37.08 -8.46 -50.08
N ALA A 748 -36.04 -8.27 -50.88
CA ALA A 748 -36.11 -7.55 -52.15
C ALA A 748 -37.00 -8.26 -53.17
N VAL A 749 -36.84 -9.57 -53.35
CA VAL A 749 -37.69 -10.41 -54.21
C VAL A 749 -39.15 -10.33 -53.77
N ALA A 750 -39.42 -10.48 -52.47
CA ALA A 750 -40.77 -10.34 -51.93
C ALA A 750 -41.35 -8.94 -52.15
N GLY A 751 -40.52 -7.90 -52.05
CA GLY A 751 -40.88 -6.51 -52.34
C GLY A 751 -41.38 -6.29 -53.77
N PHE A 752 -40.81 -6.98 -54.77
CA PHE A 752 -41.23 -6.83 -56.18
C PHE A 752 -42.68 -7.24 -56.45
N GLN A 753 -43.28 -8.11 -55.62
CA GLN A 753 -44.70 -8.44 -55.73
C GLN A 753 -45.59 -7.25 -55.35
N PHE A 754 -45.22 -6.52 -54.29
CA PHE A 754 -46.06 -5.48 -53.70
C PHE A 754 -45.76 -4.07 -54.23
N PHE A 755 -44.53 -3.81 -54.67
CA PHE A 755 -44.05 -2.52 -55.18
C PHE A 755 -43.47 -2.67 -56.59
N PRO A 756 -44.28 -3.10 -57.59
CA PRO A 756 -43.79 -3.25 -58.94
C PRO A 756 -43.38 -1.89 -59.52
N PRO A 757 -42.36 -1.84 -60.39
CA PRO A 757 -41.77 -0.59 -60.91
C PRO A 757 -42.74 0.31 -61.70
N HIS A 758 -43.97 -0.15 -61.98
CA HIS A 758 -44.95 0.58 -62.79
C HIS A 758 -46.08 1.25 -61.97
N ASN A 759 -46.12 1.05 -60.64
CA ASN A 759 -47.20 1.54 -59.77
C ASN A 759 -46.86 2.82 -58.96
N GLY A 760 -45.84 3.58 -59.35
CA GLY A 760 -45.48 4.87 -58.74
C GLY A 760 -44.82 4.81 -57.35
N THR A 761 -44.75 3.62 -56.72
CA THR A 761 -43.93 3.36 -55.52
C THR A 761 -42.78 2.46 -55.96
N TYR A 762 -41.58 3.03 -56.10
CA TYR A 762 -40.42 2.37 -56.73
C TYR A 762 -39.51 1.72 -55.70
N MET A 763 -39.29 0.40 -55.79
CA MET A 763 -38.23 -0.28 -55.03
C MET A 763 -36.96 0.58 -55.00
N PRO A 764 -36.29 0.75 -53.83
CA PRO A 764 -35.10 1.58 -53.74
C PRO A 764 -34.08 1.22 -54.82
N THR A 765 -33.64 2.22 -55.58
CA THR A 765 -32.63 2.03 -56.63
C THR A 765 -31.29 1.72 -55.97
N MET A 766 -30.74 0.54 -56.22
CA MET A 766 -29.44 0.12 -55.68
C MET A 766 -28.32 0.32 -56.72
N PRO A 767 -27.11 0.70 -56.30
CA PRO A 767 -25.95 0.69 -57.18
C PRO A 767 -25.66 -0.71 -57.71
N ALA A 768 -25.11 -0.82 -58.93
CA ALA A 768 -24.80 -2.12 -59.57
C ALA A 768 -23.93 -3.04 -58.68
N SER A 769 -23.00 -2.47 -57.91
CA SER A 769 -22.15 -3.22 -56.97
C SER A 769 -22.94 -3.91 -55.85
N HIS A 770 -24.06 -3.33 -55.40
CA HIS A 770 -24.94 -3.88 -54.38
C HIS A 770 -25.81 -4.99 -54.95
N VAL A 771 -26.35 -4.78 -56.15
CA VAL A 771 -27.08 -5.82 -56.91
C VAL A 771 -26.19 -7.05 -57.14
N ASP A 772 -24.93 -6.83 -57.51
CA ASP A 772 -23.95 -7.91 -57.69
C ASP A 772 -23.62 -8.64 -56.39
N ALA A 773 -23.59 -7.94 -55.26
CA ALA A 773 -23.34 -8.55 -53.95
C ALA A 773 -24.52 -9.45 -53.52
N LEU A 774 -25.76 -8.99 -53.71
CA LEU A 774 -26.96 -9.81 -53.47
C LEU A 774 -26.99 -11.06 -54.36
N ALA A 775 -26.68 -10.91 -55.64
CA ALA A 775 -26.61 -12.03 -56.59
C ALA A 775 -25.54 -13.06 -56.20
N ARG A 776 -24.35 -12.61 -55.79
CA ARG A 776 -23.30 -13.51 -55.30
C ARG A 776 -23.71 -14.23 -54.02
N ALA A 777 -24.36 -13.55 -53.08
CA ALA A 777 -24.81 -14.16 -51.83
C ALA A 777 -25.87 -15.24 -52.06
N VAL A 778 -26.83 -14.99 -52.97
CA VAL A 778 -27.83 -15.99 -53.37
C VAL A 778 -27.20 -17.20 -54.07
N ASP A 779 -26.18 -17.00 -54.91
CA ASP A 779 -25.46 -18.11 -55.57
C ASP A 779 -24.69 -18.97 -54.54
N GLN A 780 -24.15 -18.32 -53.48
CA GLN A 780 -23.41 -18.99 -52.40
C GLN A 780 -24.32 -19.73 -51.40
N ASP A 781 -25.49 -19.19 -51.08
CA ASP A 781 -26.46 -19.75 -50.14
C ASP A 781 -27.85 -19.90 -50.78
N SER A 782 -27.88 -20.63 -51.89
CA SER A 782 -29.10 -20.83 -52.67
C SER A 782 -30.15 -21.66 -51.92
N ASP A 783 -29.73 -22.59 -51.06
CA ASP A 783 -30.63 -23.43 -50.26
C ASP A 783 -31.49 -22.59 -49.31
N PHE A 784 -30.89 -21.61 -48.63
CA PHE A 784 -31.64 -20.68 -47.78
C PHE A 784 -32.61 -19.82 -48.59
N ALA A 785 -32.14 -19.16 -49.66
CA ALA A 785 -32.95 -18.27 -50.47
C ALA A 785 -34.15 -18.98 -51.10
N VAL A 786 -33.93 -20.18 -51.64
CA VAL A 786 -34.98 -21.01 -52.24
C VAL A 786 -35.97 -21.46 -51.18
N THR A 787 -35.50 -21.97 -50.04
CA THR A 787 -36.38 -22.43 -48.95
C THR A 787 -37.26 -21.30 -48.42
N ALA A 788 -36.68 -20.13 -48.14
CA ALA A 788 -37.41 -18.97 -47.64
C ALA A 788 -38.52 -18.50 -48.62
N LEU A 789 -38.23 -18.46 -49.93
CA LEU A 789 -39.21 -18.09 -50.94
C LEU A 789 -40.29 -19.16 -51.14
N VAL A 790 -39.94 -20.45 -51.08
CA VAL A 790 -40.90 -21.56 -51.12
C VAL A 790 -41.85 -21.49 -49.91
N ASP A 791 -41.31 -21.25 -48.72
CA ASP A 791 -42.11 -21.12 -47.49
C ASP A 791 -43.05 -19.92 -47.53
N LEU A 792 -42.59 -18.79 -48.08
CA LEU A 792 -43.43 -17.61 -48.34
C LEU A 792 -44.58 -17.90 -49.33
N VAL A 793 -44.34 -18.75 -50.34
CA VAL A 793 -45.39 -19.16 -51.29
C VAL A 793 -46.39 -20.08 -50.60
N ARG A 794 -45.90 -21.08 -49.84
CA ARG A 794 -46.74 -22.02 -49.09
C ARG A 794 -47.59 -21.37 -48.02
N SER A 795 -47.08 -20.33 -47.37
CA SER A 795 -47.83 -19.55 -46.38
C SER A 795 -48.92 -18.67 -47.02
N GLY A 796 -48.93 -18.58 -48.36
CA GLY A 796 -49.83 -17.72 -49.13
C GLY A 796 -49.43 -16.24 -49.11
N ALA A 797 -48.22 -15.90 -48.63
CA ALA A 797 -47.74 -14.53 -48.63
C ALA A 797 -47.14 -14.09 -49.97
N LEU A 798 -46.49 -15.01 -50.69
CA LEU A 798 -46.14 -14.81 -52.09
C LEU A 798 -47.17 -15.49 -52.99
N ASN A 799 -47.64 -14.73 -53.98
CA ASN A 799 -48.65 -15.15 -54.92
C ASN A 799 -48.03 -16.10 -55.94
N GLU A 800 -48.56 -17.32 -56.02
CA GLU A 800 -48.11 -18.37 -56.95
C GLU A 800 -48.12 -17.91 -58.42
N HIS A 801 -49.15 -17.18 -58.86
CA HIS A 801 -49.20 -16.65 -60.23
C HIS A 801 -48.10 -15.61 -60.49
N TRP A 802 -47.77 -14.79 -59.49
CA TRP A 802 -46.68 -13.83 -59.59
C TRP A 802 -45.32 -14.54 -59.67
N VAL A 803 -45.08 -15.56 -58.84
CA VAL A 803 -43.82 -16.31 -58.83
C VAL A 803 -43.57 -16.99 -60.17
N ILE A 804 -44.53 -17.74 -60.71
CA ILE A 804 -44.36 -18.41 -62.02
C ILE A 804 -44.11 -17.40 -63.14
N ARG A 805 -44.89 -16.33 -63.15
CA ARG A 805 -44.74 -15.28 -64.16
C ARG A 805 -43.35 -14.63 -64.07
N SER A 806 -42.92 -14.26 -62.88
CA SER A 806 -41.62 -13.63 -62.65
C SER A 806 -40.47 -14.60 -62.95
N ALA A 807 -40.61 -15.89 -62.67
CA ALA A 807 -39.64 -16.93 -63.04
C ALA A 807 -39.42 -17.04 -64.56
N VAL A 808 -40.51 -17.01 -65.34
CA VAL A 808 -40.42 -17.00 -66.81
C VAL A 808 -39.76 -15.72 -67.31
N LEU A 809 -40.06 -14.57 -66.70
CA LEU A 809 -39.50 -13.28 -67.10
C LEU A 809 -38.01 -13.15 -66.73
N SER A 810 -37.58 -13.68 -65.59
CA SER A 810 -36.21 -13.61 -65.10
C SER A 810 -35.30 -14.72 -65.62
N SER A 811 -35.83 -15.66 -66.41
CA SER A 811 -35.07 -16.80 -66.91
C SER A 811 -33.85 -16.36 -67.74
N PRO A 812 -32.65 -16.92 -67.50
CA PRO A 812 -31.48 -16.66 -68.35
C PRO A 812 -31.70 -17.05 -69.82
N ALA A 813 -32.59 -18.01 -70.08
CA ALA A 813 -32.95 -18.50 -71.41
C ALA A 813 -34.10 -17.71 -72.07
N ALA A 814 -34.72 -16.76 -71.34
CA ALA A 814 -35.85 -15.99 -71.86
C ALA A 814 -35.46 -15.01 -72.99
N PRO A 815 -36.41 -14.64 -73.87
CA PRO A 815 -36.20 -13.60 -74.86
C PRO A 815 -35.84 -12.25 -74.22
N HIS A 816 -34.71 -11.66 -74.61
CA HIS A 816 -34.29 -10.37 -74.06
C HIS A 816 -35.07 -9.20 -74.68
N ILE A 817 -35.93 -8.57 -73.88
CA ILE A 817 -36.71 -7.39 -74.27
C ILE A 817 -36.56 -6.36 -73.14
N GLU A 818 -35.72 -5.35 -73.37
CA GLU A 818 -35.28 -4.38 -72.35
C GLU A 818 -36.44 -3.56 -71.76
N SER A 819 -37.49 -3.29 -72.54
CA SER A 819 -38.72 -2.62 -72.08
C SER A 819 -39.60 -3.49 -71.17
N VAL A 820 -39.29 -4.79 -71.04
CA VAL A 820 -40.02 -5.77 -70.22
C VAL A 820 -39.25 -6.12 -68.95
N LEU A 821 -37.98 -6.45 -69.04
CA LEU A 821 -37.13 -6.66 -67.87
C LEU A 821 -35.68 -6.45 -68.30
N ASN A 822 -34.97 -5.56 -67.63
CA ASN A 822 -33.57 -5.31 -67.94
C ASN A 822 -32.73 -6.47 -67.40
N ARG A 823 -31.69 -6.91 -68.13
CA ARG A 823 -30.74 -7.92 -67.62
C ARG A 823 -29.97 -7.46 -66.39
N ASP A 824 -29.87 -6.16 -66.18
CA ASP A 824 -29.26 -5.55 -65.01
C ASP A 824 -30.25 -5.42 -63.83
N ASP A 825 -31.54 -5.76 -64.02
CA ASP A 825 -32.52 -5.82 -62.92
C ASP A 825 -32.19 -6.96 -61.95
N LEU A 826 -32.44 -6.71 -60.65
CA LEU A 826 -32.10 -7.66 -59.58
C LEU A 826 -32.63 -9.07 -59.85
N LEU A 827 -33.91 -9.22 -60.25
CA LEU A 827 -34.52 -10.53 -60.50
C LEU A 827 -33.78 -11.36 -61.58
N CYS A 828 -33.21 -10.73 -62.61
CA CYS A 828 -32.42 -11.39 -63.66
C CYS A 828 -31.02 -11.79 -63.17
N ARG A 829 -30.47 -11.02 -62.22
CA ARG A 829 -29.13 -11.21 -61.66
C ARG A 829 -29.09 -12.31 -60.61
N LEU A 830 -30.19 -12.55 -59.89
CA LEU A 830 -30.32 -13.63 -58.92
C LEU A 830 -30.40 -14.99 -59.62
N GLN A 831 -29.25 -15.66 -59.75
CA GLN A 831 -29.11 -16.97 -60.39
C GLN A 831 -28.52 -17.98 -59.42
N VAL A 832 -28.92 -19.25 -59.56
CA VAL A 832 -28.50 -20.38 -58.73
C VAL A 832 -28.05 -21.55 -59.60
N GLY A 833 -27.19 -22.40 -59.05
CA GLY A 833 -26.69 -23.62 -59.69
C GLY A 833 -25.37 -23.42 -60.47
N PRO A 834 -24.75 -24.53 -60.92
CA PRO A 834 -23.43 -24.50 -61.53
C PRO A 834 -23.45 -23.70 -62.85
N ALA A 835 -22.30 -23.11 -63.22
CA ALA A 835 -22.18 -22.22 -64.39
C ALA A 835 -22.72 -22.80 -65.72
N GLN A 836 -22.70 -24.12 -65.89
CA GLN A 836 -23.17 -24.83 -67.08
C GLN A 836 -24.68 -25.07 -67.12
N ALA A 837 -25.39 -24.85 -66.00
CA ALA A 837 -26.82 -25.10 -65.84
C ALA A 837 -27.48 -24.03 -64.94
N ARG A 838 -27.02 -22.77 -65.03
CA ARG A 838 -27.58 -21.68 -64.22
C ARG A 838 -29.05 -21.44 -64.54
N ARG A 839 -29.85 -21.36 -63.49
CA ARG A 839 -31.26 -20.97 -63.51
C ARG A 839 -31.41 -19.69 -62.68
N SER A 840 -32.43 -18.89 -62.94
CA SER A 840 -32.81 -17.81 -62.03
C SER A 840 -33.36 -18.40 -60.72
N LEU A 841 -33.22 -17.65 -59.63
CA LEU A 841 -33.70 -18.06 -58.30
C LEU A 841 -35.20 -18.44 -58.33
N LEU A 842 -36.02 -17.64 -59.01
CA LEU A 842 -37.46 -17.87 -59.10
C LEU A 842 -37.82 -19.08 -59.95
N GLU A 843 -37.01 -19.47 -60.94
CA GLU A 843 -37.21 -20.73 -61.68
C GLU A 843 -36.99 -21.94 -60.78
N GLN A 844 -35.99 -21.89 -59.89
CA GLN A 844 -35.75 -22.95 -58.92
C GLN A 844 -36.87 -23.04 -57.88
N VAL A 845 -37.40 -21.90 -57.42
CA VAL A 845 -38.58 -21.85 -56.53
C VAL A 845 -39.82 -22.38 -57.21
N ALA A 846 -40.10 -21.94 -58.45
CA ALA A 846 -41.23 -22.41 -59.26
C ALA A 846 -41.19 -23.92 -59.46
N ALA A 847 -40.01 -24.48 -59.77
CA ALA A 847 -39.82 -25.92 -59.92
C ALA A 847 -40.10 -26.70 -58.63
N ILE A 848 -39.89 -26.14 -57.45
CA ILE A 848 -40.20 -26.82 -56.18
C ILE A 848 -41.68 -26.70 -55.85
N VAL A 849 -42.25 -25.50 -56.00
CA VAL A 849 -43.66 -25.22 -55.67
C VAL A 849 -44.62 -25.98 -56.59
N MET A 850 -44.35 -26.03 -57.91
CA MET A 850 -45.26 -26.64 -58.89
C MET A 850 -45.46 -28.15 -58.73
N GLY A 851 -44.59 -28.87 -58.01
CA GLY A 851 -44.79 -30.29 -57.71
C GLY A 851 -45.15 -30.55 -56.25
N ASP A 852 -45.47 -29.50 -55.52
CA ASP A 852 -46.24 -29.65 -54.30
C ASP A 852 -47.69 -30.02 -54.64
N GLY A 853 -48.28 -30.96 -53.91
CA GLY A 853 -49.62 -31.48 -54.21
C GLY A 853 -50.74 -30.46 -54.02
N ASP A 854 -50.45 -29.38 -53.28
CA ASP A 854 -51.38 -28.32 -52.90
C ASP A 854 -51.23 -27.03 -53.74
N TYR A 855 -50.39 -27.03 -54.77
CA TYR A 855 -50.18 -25.89 -55.68
C TYR A 855 -51.47 -25.49 -56.41
N ARG A 856 -51.80 -24.19 -56.43
CA ARG A 856 -53.04 -23.65 -57.04
C ARG A 856 -52.79 -22.60 -58.12
N GLY A 857 -51.54 -22.34 -58.47
CA GLY A 857 -51.15 -21.41 -59.51
C GLY A 857 -51.28 -21.99 -60.92
N PRO A 858 -50.78 -21.26 -61.94
CA PRO A 858 -50.81 -21.71 -63.33
C PRO A 858 -50.07 -23.04 -63.50
N VAL A 859 -50.73 -24.05 -64.05
CA VAL A 859 -50.13 -25.37 -64.37
C VAL A 859 -50.02 -25.61 -65.86
N GLY A 860 -50.85 -24.93 -66.68
CA GLY A 860 -50.85 -25.09 -68.12
C GLY A 860 -50.19 -23.94 -68.87
N THR A 861 -49.61 -24.24 -70.05
CA THR A 861 -49.06 -23.26 -70.99
C THR A 861 -50.00 -22.09 -71.28
N PHE A 862 -51.30 -22.36 -71.37
CA PHE A 862 -52.32 -21.35 -71.58
C PHE A 862 -52.44 -20.38 -70.39
N GLU A 863 -52.42 -20.88 -69.17
CA GLU A 863 -52.58 -20.10 -67.94
C GLU A 863 -51.34 -19.24 -67.66
N VAL A 864 -50.13 -19.79 -67.86
CA VAL A 864 -48.87 -19.04 -67.78
C VAL A 864 -48.83 -17.93 -68.84
N SER A 865 -49.19 -18.26 -70.08
CA SER A 865 -49.29 -17.27 -71.17
C SER A 865 -50.34 -16.19 -70.89
N ALA A 866 -51.47 -16.54 -70.26
CA ALA A 866 -52.50 -15.59 -69.86
C ALA A 866 -52.01 -14.64 -68.76
N SER A 867 -51.29 -15.16 -67.75
CA SER A 867 -50.66 -14.37 -66.68
C SER A 867 -49.60 -13.39 -67.22
N LEU A 868 -48.75 -13.86 -68.15
CA LEU A 868 -47.75 -13.02 -68.83
C LEU A 868 -48.42 -11.92 -69.67
N ARG A 869 -49.46 -12.25 -70.44
CA ARG A 869 -50.20 -11.27 -71.25
C ARG A 869 -50.94 -10.24 -70.37
N ALA A 870 -51.42 -10.62 -69.20
CA ALA A 870 -52.05 -9.69 -68.26
C ALA A 870 -51.04 -8.64 -67.77
N GLU A 871 -49.85 -9.06 -67.36
CA GLU A 871 -48.75 -8.17 -66.96
C GLU A 871 -48.31 -7.22 -68.09
N MET A 872 -48.21 -7.71 -69.33
CA MET A 872 -47.84 -6.85 -70.47
C MET A 872 -48.90 -5.78 -70.76
N ARG A 873 -50.17 -5.97 -70.37
CA ARG A 873 -51.22 -4.94 -70.53
C ARG A 873 -51.08 -3.82 -69.51
N GLU A 874 -50.55 -4.11 -68.34
CA GLU A 874 -50.36 -3.15 -67.25
C GLU A 874 -49.15 -2.23 -67.46
N ARG A 875 -48.20 -2.59 -68.33
CA ARG A 875 -46.96 -1.82 -68.60
C ARG A 875 -47.15 -0.73 -69.66
N HIS A 876 -46.66 0.49 -69.43
CA HIS A 876 -47.06 1.70 -70.17
C HIS A 876 -46.66 1.80 -71.66
N ASP A 877 -45.66 1.07 -72.16
CA ASP A 877 -45.28 1.14 -73.58
C ASP A 877 -46.17 0.24 -74.44
N VAL A 878 -46.85 0.80 -75.45
CA VAL A 878 -47.88 0.12 -76.27
C VAL A 878 -47.27 -0.67 -77.44
N ALA A 879 -46.08 -0.28 -77.94
CA ALA A 879 -45.49 -0.88 -79.13
C ALA A 879 -44.84 -2.26 -78.86
N ASP A 880 -44.32 -2.45 -77.65
CA ASP A 880 -43.62 -3.68 -77.26
C ASP A 880 -44.53 -4.77 -76.65
N ARG A 881 -45.76 -4.44 -76.24
CA ARG A 881 -46.67 -5.39 -75.54
C ARG A 881 -46.98 -6.64 -76.35
N PHE A 882 -47.28 -6.48 -77.64
CA PHE A 882 -47.68 -7.59 -78.51
C PHE A 882 -46.47 -8.46 -78.89
N ARG A 883 -45.33 -7.81 -79.23
CA ARG A 883 -44.09 -8.50 -79.58
C ARG A 883 -43.52 -9.26 -78.39
N ALA A 884 -43.52 -8.66 -77.20
CA ALA A 884 -43.10 -9.31 -75.97
C ALA A 884 -44.05 -10.43 -75.55
N GLY A 885 -45.36 -10.18 -75.58
CA GLY A 885 -46.37 -11.18 -75.21
C GLY A 885 -46.25 -12.48 -76.01
N ASP A 886 -46.05 -12.39 -77.33
CA ASP A 886 -45.90 -13.58 -78.19
C ASP A 886 -44.52 -14.25 -78.10
N ALA A 887 -43.45 -13.49 -77.82
CA ALA A 887 -42.12 -14.05 -77.60
C ALA A 887 -42.06 -14.85 -76.29
N TYR A 888 -42.56 -14.25 -75.20
CA TYR A 888 -42.59 -14.89 -73.89
C TYR A 888 -43.62 -16.02 -73.81
N ALA A 889 -44.77 -15.94 -74.50
CA ALA A 889 -45.74 -17.06 -74.53
C ALA A 889 -45.16 -18.31 -75.22
N ARG A 890 -44.38 -18.14 -76.29
CA ARG A 890 -43.67 -19.25 -76.95
C ARG A 890 -42.60 -19.84 -76.04
N PHE A 891 -41.82 -18.99 -75.39
CA PHE A 891 -40.80 -19.42 -74.43
C PHE A 891 -41.41 -20.12 -73.20
N ALA A 892 -42.52 -19.62 -72.66
CA ALA A 892 -43.22 -20.23 -71.53
C ALA A 892 -43.65 -21.68 -71.79
N SER A 893 -43.95 -22.02 -73.06
CA SER A 893 -44.32 -23.38 -73.45
C SER A 893 -43.14 -24.35 -73.27
N SER A 894 -41.97 -24.01 -73.81
CA SER A 894 -40.75 -24.82 -73.65
C SER A 894 -40.21 -24.80 -72.23
N TRP A 895 -40.31 -23.64 -71.56
CA TRP A 895 -39.88 -23.48 -70.17
C TRP A 895 -40.67 -24.38 -69.21
N LEU A 896 -42.00 -24.50 -69.39
CA LEU A 896 -42.84 -25.40 -68.61
C LEU A 896 -42.42 -26.86 -68.79
N GLU A 897 -42.16 -27.30 -70.02
CA GLU A 897 -41.68 -28.67 -70.30
C GLU A 897 -40.32 -28.96 -69.62
N ASP A 898 -39.41 -27.99 -69.60
CA ASP A 898 -38.09 -28.10 -68.96
C ASP A 898 -38.17 -28.12 -67.42
N VAL A 899 -39.07 -27.32 -66.84
CA VAL A 899 -39.35 -27.32 -65.39
C VAL A 899 -40.05 -28.62 -64.98
N GLU A 900 -41.04 -29.09 -65.76
CA GLU A 900 -41.72 -30.38 -65.61
C GLU A 900 -40.76 -31.58 -65.70
N SER A 901 -39.80 -31.56 -66.64
CA SER A 901 -38.79 -32.61 -66.80
C SER A 901 -37.79 -32.66 -65.63
N GLY A 902 -37.54 -31.52 -64.98
CA GLY A 902 -36.73 -31.43 -63.75
C GLY A 902 -37.36 -32.15 -62.55
N PHE A 903 -38.69 -32.29 -62.49
CA PHE A 903 -39.39 -33.02 -61.42
C PHE A 903 -38.98 -34.49 -61.33
N VAL A 904 -38.73 -35.12 -62.48
CA VAL A 904 -38.41 -36.55 -62.55
C VAL A 904 -37.01 -36.84 -61.99
N LEU A 905 -36.08 -35.88 -62.12
CA LEU A 905 -34.71 -35.99 -61.61
C LEU A 905 -34.61 -35.71 -60.10
N LEU A 906 -35.28 -34.67 -59.59
CA LEU A 906 -35.26 -34.33 -58.16
C LEU A 906 -36.03 -35.34 -57.28
N ALA A 907 -37.10 -35.95 -57.82
CA ALA A 907 -37.79 -37.06 -57.15
C ALA A 907 -36.90 -38.31 -57.01
N HIS A 908 -35.92 -38.51 -57.91
CA HIS A 908 -34.94 -39.57 -57.81
C HIS A 908 -33.81 -39.25 -56.81
N GLU A 909 -33.29 -38.02 -56.78
CA GLU A 909 -32.21 -37.65 -55.84
C GLU A 909 -32.66 -37.63 -54.36
N ARG A 910 -33.90 -37.22 -54.05
CA ARG A 910 -34.45 -37.33 -52.68
C ARG A 910 -34.72 -38.77 -52.22
N SER A 911 -34.81 -39.73 -53.14
CA SER A 911 -34.91 -41.15 -52.81
C SER A 911 -33.55 -41.81 -52.55
N GLY A 912 -32.44 -41.17 -52.97
CA GLY A 912 -31.07 -41.67 -52.88
C GLY A 912 -30.25 -41.20 -51.69
N ARG A 913 -30.77 -40.27 -50.86
CA ARG A 913 -30.22 -39.93 -49.53
C ARG A 913 -31.25 -40.27 -48.45
N ARG A 914 -31.28 -41.53 -48.02
CA ARG A 914 -31.78 -41.96 -46.71
C ARG A 914 -30.66 -42.71 -46.00
#